data_AF-A0A3P8PGN1-F1
#
_entry.id   AF-A0A3P8PGN1-F1
#
_cell.length_a   1.000
_cell.length_b   1.000
_cell.length_c   1.000
_cell.angle_alpha   90.00
_cell.angle_beta   90.00
_cell.angle_gamma   90.00
#
_symmetry.space_group_name_H-M   'P 1'
#
loop_
_entity.id
_entity.type
_entity.pdbx_description
1 polymer ?
#
loop_
_entity_poly.entity_id
_entity_poly.type
_entity_poly.pdbx_seq_one_letter_code
_entity_poly.pdbx_strand_id
1 'polypeptide(L)'
;MLVFLQVNGNFASTPFSLSNGTVQVYESGFSVVVSTDFGLVVSYDTNHYVQISLTYTYQNTTCGLCGNFNNQPQDDFRTRQGQLVSSDVVFANSWRASGDDEPGCEAQCGGLACAGCTAQQTALYSNTDHCGILSSSSGPFAACHQQLPPQSFADSCLYDLCVGGGYQPILCQALSVYASQCQQNNIRLQSWRRTGFCEIPCPANSHFESEGTGCPATCLNPNSTHNCPLPVQESCICDSGYILSGGVCVPHAECGCSFEGRYYRSGQTVILDENCGRRCSCSYGSMTCNSHERGCRPNSYETCWIRGPGSYQTFDGLTYQYPGACQLTLAKVMGLSSHPNFTVTAEKVPRNQQGFSNVLKFEAEGTQVSIEMEINGKVQVAGQVIRLPFSAGSNGIQIFYSNLRSVIIRTSFGVTVQTVWPHFVRVTAPGVYSGSLGGLCGNYNGRPHDDFRTPNGVLVNSSQDFGDSWRVGSLAAHCVESRGHDPRTDFNSSQYCGILRSPDGPFVPCWSVVDPRQQVDVCVEIMRGSNNPASTLCDVLRDYALMCQQKGVALGQWRNATGCALTCPSNSHYELCGTSCPSACPSLSFPFTCDTVCQEGCQCNSGFILNGDQCVPPTSCGCYHQGRYRESGEQFWDGEECQSLCTCNGNTGNVHCTPNSCGPQESCRVVEGEFGCHPNPSGTCSASGDPHYFTFDRKAYDFQGTCRYVLVTLCNATDELNQFSVEAKNEVDRAPYFNDCVFDVCVAGNRGHDLLCRALETYVRACQSANVRIYPWRQNTTCGE
;
A
#
# COMPACT_ATOMS: atom_id res chain seq x y z
N MET A 1 23.62 3.70 7.44
CA MET A 1 22.65 3.87 6.34
C MET A 1 21.32 4.30 6.97
N LEU A 2 20.53 5.19 6.35
CA LEU A 2 19.23 5.59 6.92
C LEU A 2 18.14 4.63 6.43
N VAL A 3 17.64 3.77 7.33
CA VAL A 3 16.58 2.81 7.01
C VAL A 3 15.25 3.56 6.99
N PHE A 4 14.60 3.61 5.82
CA PHE A 4 13.33 4.31 5.64
C PHE A 4 12.15 3.36 5.84
N LEU A 5 11.83 3.08 7.10
CA LEU A 5 10.63 2.30 7.44
C LEU A 5 9.38 3.12 7.16
N GLN A 6 8.54 2.63 6.24
CA GLN A 6 7.22 3.21 5.95
C GLN A 6 6.11 2.26 6.38
N VAL A 7 5.25 2.72 7.27
CA VAL A 7 3.99 2.05 7.63
C VAL A 7 2.87 2.79 6.94
N ASN A 8 2.18 2.13 6.01
CA ASN A 8 1.10 2.73 5.21
C ASN A 8 1.54 4.09 4.62
N GLY A 9 2.73 4.11 4.00
CA GLY A 9 3.36 5.30 3.40
C GLY A 9 3.91 6.36 4.37
N ASN A 10 3.68 6.25 5.68
CA ASN A 10 4.20 7.19 6.68
C ASN A 10 5.53 6.69 7.24
N PHE A 11 6.55 7.55 7.29
CA PHE A 11 7.82 7.20 7.93
C PHE A 11 7.62 6.93 9.42
N ALA A 12 7.99 5.72 9.85
CA ALA A 12 7.98 5.28 11.23
C ALA A 12 9.42 5.20 11.77
N SER A 13 9.57 5.08 13.09
CA SER A 13 10.85 4.80 13.73
C SER A 13 10.65 3.72 14.78
N THR A 14 11.52 2.72 14.71
CA THR A 14 11.62 1.54 15.56
C THR A 14 11.99 1.89 17.01
N PRO A 15 11.53 1.12 18.01
CA PRO A 15 10.51 0.07 17.91
C PRO A 15 9.08 0.66 17.95
N PHE A 16 8.13 0.01 17.27
CA PHE A 16 6.71 0.33 17.36
C PHE A 16 5.83 -0.92 17.21
N SER A 17 4.60 -0.86 17.74
CA SER A 17 3.56 -1.86 17.50
C SER A 17 2.38 -1.24 16.76
N LEU A 18 1.76 -2.03 15.89
CA LEU A 18 0.52 -1.71 15.20
C LEU A 18 -0.57 -2.66 15.70
N SER A 19 -1.83 -2.25 15.56
CA SER A 19 -3.01 -3.08 15.87
C SER A 19 -2.91 -3.75 17.25
N ASN A 20 -2.78 -2.95 18.32
CA ASN A 20 -2.67 -3.40 19.72
C ASN A 20 -1.55 -4.41 20.06
N GLY A 21 -0.61 -4.67 19.15
CA GLY A 21 0.47 -5.66 19.33
C GLY A 21 0.48 -6.77 18.29
N THR A 22 -0.53 -6.85 17.42
CA THR A 22 -0.66 -7.81 16.30
C THR A 22 0.48 -7.74 15.31
N VAL A 23 1.06 -6.55 15.07
CA VAL A 23 2.32 -6.41 14.31
C VAL A 23 3.30 -5.62 15.16
N GLN A 24 4.49 -6.18 15.37
CA GLN A 24 5.57 -5.58 16.13
C GLN A 24 6.76 -5.39 15.20
N VAL A 25 7.25 -4.16 15.09
CA VAL A 25 8.40 -3.82 14.27
C VAL A 25 9.50 -3.28 15.18
N TYR A 26 10.62 -4.00 15.21
CA TYR A 26 11.75 -3.71 16.10
C TYR A 26 13.08 -3.98 15.41
N GLU A 27 14.13 -3.33 15.91
CA GLU A 27 15.51 -3.63 15.52
C GLU A 27 16.05 -4.75 16.40
N SER A 28 16.70 -5.73 15.79
CA SER A 28 17.43 -6.79 16.47
C SER A 28 18.66 -7.15 15.64
N GLY A 29 19.85 -7.01 16.22
CA GLY A 29 21.09 -7.15 15.46
C GLY A 29 21.26 -6.03 14.44
N PHE A 30 21.60 -6.37 13.20
CA PHE A 30 21.54 -5.47 12.05
C PHE A 30 20.19 -5.48 11.32
N SER A 31 19.24 -6.30 11.78
CA SER A 31 17.97 -6.49 11.08
C SER A 31 16.84 -5.66 11.65
N VAL A 32 15.97 -5.17 10.75
CA VAL A 32 14.60 -4.83 11.13
C VAL A 32 13.76 -6.10 11.05
N VAL A 33 13.07 -6.40 12.14
CA VAL A 33 12.18 -7.55 12.27
C VAL A 33 10.73 -7.07 12.31
N VAL A 34 9.90 -7.64 11.44
CA VAL A 34 8.44 -7.54 11.48
C VAL A 34 7.92 -8.87 11.99
N SER A 35 7.39 -8.89 13.22
CA SER A 35 6.79 -10.06 13.85
C SER A 35 5.29 -9.88 13.95
N THR A 36 4.50 -10.91 13.68
CA THR A 36 3.04 -10.88 13.84
C THR A 36 2.52 -11.91 14.85
N ASP A 37 1.38 -11.63 15.46
CA ASP A 37 0.68 -12.56 16.37
C ASP A 37 0.23 -13.86 15.67
N PHE A 38 -0.09 -13.77 14.38
CA PHE A 38 -0.39 -14.92 13.51
C PHE A 38 0.85 -15.72 13.07
N GLY A 39 2.03 -15.37 13.56
CA GLY A 39 3.25 -16.16 13.42
C GLY A 39 3.95 -16.04 12.06
N LEU A 40 3.74 -14.94 11.33
CA LEU A 40 4.67 -14.49 10.30
C LEU A 40 5.78 -13.69 10.98
N VAL A 41 7.03 -14.03 10.68
CA VAL A 41 8.20 -13.23 11.07
C VAL A 41 9.05 -12.98 9.83
N VAL A 42 9.23 -11.70 9.47
CA VAL A 42 10.13 -11.26 8.41
C VAL A 42 11.30 -10.53 9.04
N SER A 43 12.53 -10.94 8.73
CA SER A 43 13.76 -10.27 9.14
C SER A 43 14.50 -9.81 7.90
N TYR A 44 14.87 -8.54 7.84
CA TYR A 44 15.69 -7.97 6.76
C TYR A 44 16.86 -7.20 7.36
N ASP A 45 18.09 -7.54 6.96
CA ASP A 45 19.34 -6.94 7.44
C ASP A 45 19.61 -5.50 6.90
N THR A 46 18.62 -4.93 6.20
CA THR A 46 18.67 -3.60 5.58
C THR A 46 19.67 -3.45 4.43
N ASN A 47 20.22 -4.57 3.95
CA ASN A 47 21.22 -4.61 2.89
C ASN A 47 20.88 -5.72 1.86
N HIS A 48 21.18 -6.98 2.17
CA HIS A 48 21.23 -8.09 1.20
C HIS A 48 20.61 -9.40 1.68
N TYR A 49 20.08 -9.51 2.91
CA TYR A 49 19.56 -10.76 3.47
C TYR A 49 18.15 -10.64 4.03
N VAL A 50 17.21 -11.40 3.44
CA VAL A 50 15.82 -11.52 3.88
C VAL A 50 15.52 -12.94 4.34
N GLN A 51 14.89 -13.06 5.50
CA GLN A 51 14.38 -14.32 6.04
C GLN A 51 12.91 -14.21 6.41
N ILE A 52 12.16 -15.29 6.13
CA ILE A 52 10.72 -15.36 6.33
C ILE A 52 10.38 -16.67 7.05
N SER A 53 9.85 -16.57 8.26
CA SER A 53 9.33 -17.69 9.04
C SER A 53 7.81 -17.61 9.12
N LEU A 54 7.15 -18.77 9.05
CA LEU A 54 5.70 -18.93 9.04
C LEU A 54 5.25 -20.01 10.01
N THR A 55 3.98 -19.93 10.41
CA THR A 55 3.28 -21.06 11.01
C THR A 55 2.93 -22.13 9.92
N TYR A 56 2.88 -23.41 10.25
CA TYR A 56 2.51 -24.57 9.38
C TYR A 56 0.98 -24.69 9.29
N THR A 57 0.25 -23.83 10.03
CA THR A 57 -1.00 -23.23 9.54
C THR A 57 -0.97 -23.05 8.01
N TYR A 58 0.12 -22.47 7.49
CA TYR A 58 0.38 -22.19 6.08
C TYR A 58 1.00 -23.37 5.29
N GLN A 59 1.05 -24.60 5.85
CA GLN A 59 1.62 -25.76 5.14
C GLN A 59 0.77 -26.11 3.91
N ASN A 60 1.42 -26.37 2.77
CA ASN A 60 0.81 -26.61 1.46
C ASN A 60 0.03 -25.41 0.88
N THR A 61 -0.08 -24.30 1.60
CA THR A 61 -0.83 -23.11 1.16
C THR A 61 0.07 -22.05 0.52
N THR A 62 1.35 -22.01 0.90
CA THR A 62 2.33 -21.06 0.33
C THR A 62 2.66 -21.33 -1.14
N CYS A 63 3.19 -20.31 -1.80
CA CYS A 63 3.83 -20.35 -3.10
C CYS A 63 4.73 -19.12 -3.28
N GLY A 64 5.55 -19.12 -4.33
CA GLY A 64 6.52 -18.06 -4.59
C GLY A 64 7.92 -18.64 -4.74
N LEU A 65 8.93 -17.77 -4.69
CA LEU A 65 10.33 -18.17 -4.67
C LEU A 65 10.71 -19.03 -3.45
N CYS A 66 9.93 -18.95 -2.38
CA CYS A 66 10.05 -19.79 -1.19
C CYS A 66 9.48 -21.21 -1.33
N GLY A 67 8.99 -21.62 -2.51
CA GLY A 67 8.40 -22.93 -2.70
C GLY A 67 6.99 -23.05 -2.14
N ASN A 68 6.50 -24.28 -1.94
CA ASN A 68 5.09 -24.54 -1.60
C ASN A 68 4.84 -25.00 -0.15
N PHE A 69 5.91 -25.26 0.61
CA PHE A 69 5.90 -25.64 2.02
C PHE A 69 5.10 -26.93 2.29
N ASN A 70 5.40 -28.03 1.58
CA ASN A 70 4.77 -29.34 1.76
C ASN A 70 5.75 -30.42 2.31
N ASN A 71 6.98 -30.03 2.65
CA ASN A 71 8.16 -30.85 2.97
C ASN A 71 8.72 -31.70 1.80
N GLN A 72 8.53 -31.31 0.54
CA GLN A 72 9.01 -32.05 -0.64
C GLN A 72 9.80 -31.14 -1.60
N PRO A 73 11.11 -30.90 -1.34
CA PRO A 73 11.92 -29.98 -2.15
C PRO A 73 11.95 -30.32 -3.66
N GLN A 74 11.64 -31.57 -4.02
CA GLN A 74 11.57 -32.00 -5.42
C GLN A 74 10.51 -31.22 -6.23
N ASP A 75 9.43 -30.75 -5.60
CA ASP A 75 8.28 -30.14 -6.27
C ASP A 75 8.10 -28.63 -6.00
N ASP A 76 9.03 -28.00 -5.30
CA ASP A 76 9.06 -26.55 -5.03
C ASP A 76 9.05 -25.68 -6.28
N PHE A 77 9.62 -26.16 -7.40
CA PHE A 77 9.74 -25.39 -8.65
C PHE A 77 8.42 -25.38 -9.45
N ARG A 78 7.33 -25.04 -8.77
CA ARG A 78 6.02 -24.80 -9.38
C ARG A 78 5.93 -23.36 -9.82
N THR A 79 5.79 -23.15 -11.12
CA THR A 79 5.51 -21.84 -11.68
C THR A 79 4.22 -21.25 -11.11
N ARG A 80 3.99 -19.94 -11.29
CA ARG A 80 2.71 -19.30 -10.94
C ARG A 80 1.49 -19.92 -11.65
N GLN A 81 1.71 -20.61 -12.77
CA GLN A 81 0.70 -21.40 -13.48
C GLN A 81 0.55 -22.85 -12.94
N GLY A 82 1.17 -23.17 -11.80
CA GLY A 82 1.16 -24.48 -11.15
C GLY A 82 2.01 -25.57 -11.82
N GLN A 83 2.62 -25.28 -12.98
CA GLN A 83 3.44 -26.23 -13.72
C GLN A 83 4.77 -26.44 -12.99
N LEU A 84 5.08 -27.70 -12.66
CA LEU A 84 6.39 -28.10 -12.13
C LEU A 84 7.43 -28.05 -13.25
N VAL A 85 8.50 -27.29 -13.06
CA VAL A 85 9.62 -27.14 -14.00
C VAL A 85 10.94 -27.54 -13.34
N SER A 86 11.94 -27.89 -14.14
CA SER A 86 13.29 -28.21 -13.67
C SER A 86 14.23 -27.00 -13.62
N SER A 87 13.94 -25.92 -14.36
CA SER A 87 14.74 -24.70 -14.35
C SER A 87 14.24 -23.71 -13.31
N ASP A 88 15.12 -23.42 -12.37
CA ASP A 88 15.20 -22.21 -11.53
C ASP A 88 14.69 -20.93 -12.21
N VAL A 89 15.16 -20.62 -13.41
CA VAL A 89 14.90 -19.36 -14.11
C VAL A 89 13.53 -19.34 -14.76
N VAL A 90 13.04 -20.47 -15.27
CA VAL A 90 11.64 -20.57 -15.72
C VAL A 90 10.69 -20.49 -14.52
N PHE A 91 11.04 -21.15 -13.42
CA PHE A 91 10.30 -21.09 -12.17
C PHE A 91 10.21 -19.66 -11.62
N ALA A 92 11.34 -19.02 -11.37
CA ALA A 92 11.39 -17.74 -10.68
C ALA A 92 10.89 -16.57 -11.53
N ASN A 93 11.11 -16.58 -12.86
CA ASN A 93 10.50 -15.57 -13.74
C ASN A 93 8.97 -15.64 -13.76
N SER A 94 8.35 -16.79 -13.47
CA SER A 94 6.90 -16.86 -13.32
C SER A 94 6.38 -16.17 -12.04
N TRP A 95 7.25 -15.95 -11.05
CA TRP A 95 6.94 -15.36 -9.74
C TRP A 95 7.23 -13.85 -9.63
N ARG A 96 7.56 -13.18 -10.74
CA ARG A 96 7.63 -11.71 -10.83
C ARG A 96 6.37 -11.06 -10.25
N ALA A 97 6.52 -10.07 -9.38
CA ALA A 97 5.40 -9.38 -8.78
C ALA A 97 4.59 -8.62 -9.85
N SER A 98 3.28 -8.55 -9.65
CA SER A 98 2.39 -7.88 -10.59
C SER A 98 2.68 -6.37 -10.61
N GLY A 99 2.84 -5.79 -11.80
CA GLY A 99 2.98 -4.34 -11.98
C GLY A 99 4.41 -3.81 -12.18
N ASP A 100 5.42 -4.67 -12.34
CA ASP A 100 6.77 -4.28 -12.80
C ASP A 100 6.93 -4.54 -14.31
N ASP A 101 6.40 -3.65 -15.15
CA ASP A 101 6.74 -3.57 -16.59
C ASP A 101 7.82 -2.50 -16.83
N GLU A 102 8.82 -2.44 -15.96
CA GLU A 102 10.02 -1.60 -16.17
C GLU A 102 10.78 -2.09 -17.43
N PRO A 103 11.07 -1.22 -18.42
CA PRO A 103 11.81 -1.61 -19.62
C PRO A 103 13.25 -2.02 -19.28
N GLY A 104 13.47 -3.34 -19.16
CA GLY A 104 14.70 -3.93 -18.59
C GLY A 104 14.44 -5.16 -17.71
N CYS A 105 13.18 -5.48 -17.40
CA CYS A 105 12.79 -6.70 -16.67
C CYS A 105 12.91 -7.99 -17.52
N GLU A 106 14.12 -8.33 -17.97
CA GLU A 106 14.44 -9.58 -18.66
C GLU A 106 15.58 -10.30 -17.93
N ALA A 107 15.43 -11.62 -17.71
CA ALA A 107 16.52 -12.43 -17.18
C ALA A 107 17.53 -12.65 -18.32
N GLN A 108 18.66 -11.94 -18.27
CA GLN A 108 19.66 -11.98 -19.35
C GLN A 108 20.31 -13.36 -19.53
N CYS A 109 20.26 -14.20 -18.49
CA CYS A 109 20.83 -15.55 -18.45
C CYS A 109 20.23 -16.32 -17.25
N GLY A 110 20.62 -17.59 -17.06
CA GLY A 110 20.06 -18.43 -16.01
C GLY A 110 20.98 -19.55 -15.54
N GLY A 111 20.95 -19.82 -14.23
CA GLY A 111 21.91 -20.66 -13.53
C GLY A 111 23.37 -20.18 -13.72
N LEU A 112 24.32 -21.09 -13.53
CA LEU A 112 25.77 -20.88 -13.70
C LEU A 112 26.23 -20.42 -15.11
N ALA A 113 25.31 -20.23 -16.06
CA ALA A 113 25.59 -19.72 -17.41
C ALA A 113 25.67 -18.18 -17.47
N CYS A 114 25.22 -17.47 -16.44
CA CYS A 114 25.52 -16.05 -16.25
C CYS A 114 26.99 -15.88 -15.86
N ALA A 115 27.80 -15.24 -16.71
CA ALA A 115 29.18 -14.79 -16.42
C ALA A 115 30.03 -15.78 -15.60
N GLY A 116 30.04 -17.06 -16.01
CA GLY A 116 30.84 -18.09 -15.35
C GLY A 116 32.31 -17.68 -15.21
N CYS A 117 32.84 -17.81 -13.99
CA CYS A 117 34.22 -17.49 -13.65
C CYS A 117 35.22 -18.06 -14.68
N THR A 118 36.22 -17.28 -15.08
CA THR A 118 37.40 -17.88 -15.71
C THR A 118 38.10 -18.80 -14.70
N ALA A 119 38.81 -19.83 -15.18
CA ALA A 119 39.53 -20.76 -14.30
C ALA A 119 40.53 -20.05 -13.34
N GLN A 120 41.03 -18.86 -13.71
CA GLN A 120 41.86 -18.03 -12.84
C GLN A 120 41.05 -17.34 -11.73
N GLN A 121 39.86 -16.79 -12.05
CA GLN A 121 38.95 -16.21 -11.05
C GLN A 121 38.42 -17.28 -10.09
N THR A 122 38.05 -18.47 -10.59
CA THR A 122 37.69 -19.62 -9.74
C THR A 122 38.81 -19.93 -8.76
N ALA A 123 40.04 -20.11 -9.24
CA ALA A 123 41.19 -20.43 -8.38
C ALA A 123 41.49 -19.33 -7.34
N LEU A 124 41.23 -18.05 -7.67
CA LEU A 124 41.39 -16.92 -6.76
C LEU A 124 40.29 -16.89 -5.69
N TYR A 125 39.02 -16.93 -6.08
CA TYR A 125 37.89 -16.75 -5.17
C TYR A 125 37.50 -18.02 -4.40
N SER A 126 37.92 -19.21 -4.85
CA SER A 126 37.80 -20.45 -4.06
C SER A 126 38.81 -20.57 -2.91
N ASN A 127 39.75 -19.62 -2.76
CA ASN A 127 40.75 -19.68 -1.68
C ASN A 127 40.18 -19.24 -0.31
N THR A 128 40.93 -19.48 0.77
CA THR A 128 40.49 -19.19 2.15
C THR A 128 40.51 -17.71 2.53
N ASP A 129 41.06 -16.84 1.69
CA ASP A 129 40.93 -15.37 1.85
C ASP A 129 39.65 -14.83 1.18
N HIS A 130 38.93 -15.69 0.45
CA HIS A 130 37.63 -15.43 -0.16
C HIS A 130 36.63 -16.52 0.26
N CYS A 131 35.89 -17.12 -0.67
CA CYS A 131 34.76 -18.03 -0.38
C CYS A 131 35.18 -19.37 0.21
N GLY A 132 36.43 -19.80 0.01
CA GLY A 132 36.97 -21.03 0.60
C GLY A 132 37.00 -21.05 2.13
N ILE A 133 36.85 -19.88 2.79
CA ILE A 133 36.69 -19.79 4.25
C ILE A 133 35.43 -20.52 4.74
N LEU A 134 34.36 -20.54 3.94
CA LEU A 134 33.08 -21.19 4.28
C LEU A 134 33.25 -22.70 4.42
N SER A 135 34.00 -23.33 3.52
CA SER A 135 34.24 -24.78 3.49
C SER A 135 35.50 -25.21 4.27
N SER A 136 36.22 -24.28 4.90
CA SER A 136 37.45 -24.59 5.64
C SER A 136 37.14 -25.34 6.95
N SER A 137 37.61 -26.59 7.05
CA SER A 137 37.41 -27.44 8.24
C SER A 137 38.18 -26.99 9.48
N SER A 138 39.09 -26.02 9.34
CA SER A 138 39.76 -25.29 10.42
C SER A 138 39.41 -23.80 10.45
N GLY A 139 38.45 -23.36 9.64
CA GLY A 139 37.97 -21.99 9.58
C GLY A 139 36.95 -21.64 10.67
N PRO A 140 36.58 -20.35 10.80
CA PRO A 140 35.66 -19.89 11.85
C PRO A 140 34.26 -20.49 11.76
N PHE A 141 33.87 -20.98 10.57
CA PHE A 141 32.57 -21.59 10.30
C PHE A 141 32.55 -23.13 10.45
N ALA A 142 33.66 -23.78 10.80
CA ALA A 142 33.74 -25.25 10.85
C ALA A 142 32.72 -25.90 11.81
N ALA A 143 32.32 -25.20 12.88
CA ALA A 143 31.26 -25.64 13.79
C ALA A 143 29.87 -25.76 13.12
N CYS A 144 29.66 -25.10 11.99
CA CYS A 144 28.39 -25.08 11.27
C CYS A 144 28.14 -26.31 10.40
N HIS A 145 29.21 -26.88 9.85
CA HIS A 145 29.17 -27.80 8.70
C HIS A 145 28.31 -29.04 8.91
N GLN A 146 28.13 -29.47 10.17
CA GLN A 146 27.32 -30.62 10.53
C GLN A 146 25.81 -30.38 10.40
N GLN A 147 25.33 -29.17 10.72
CA GLN A 147 23.90 -28.82 10.64
C GLN A 147 23.56 -28.14 9.31
N LEU A 148 24.48 -27.34 8.78
CA LEU A 148 24.31 -26.57 7.55
C LEU A 148 25.51 -26.80 6.62
N PRO A 149 25.42 -27.71 5.62
CA PRO A 149 26.52 -27.98 4.71
C PRO A 149 26.97 -26.71 3.96
N PRO A 150 28.27 -26.37 3.92
CA PRO A 150 28.75 -25.10 3.36
C PRO A 150 28.72 -25.04 1.83
N GLN A 151 28.56 -26.16 1.14
CA GLN A 151 28.84 -26.27 -0.30
C GLN A 151 28.03 -25.28 -1.15
N SER A 152 26.70 -25.23 -0.98
CA SER A 152 25.85 -24.30 -1.73
C SER A 152 26.21 -22.85 -1.45
N PHE A 153 26.48 -22.48 -0.20
CA PHE A 153 26.90 -21.13 0.19
C PHE A 153 28.29 -20.76 -0.36
N ALA A 154 29.20 -21.72 -0.48
CA ALA A 154 30.53 -21.52 -1.06
C ALA A 154 30.46 -21.34 -2.59
N ASP A 155 29.64 -22.13 -3.28
CA ASP A 155 29.38 -22.00 -4.71
C ASP A 155 28.65 -20.67 -5.01
N SER A 156 27.72 -20.28 -4.14
CA SER A 156 27.01 -19.00 -4.15
C SER A 156 27.97 -17.81 -4.07
N CYS A 157 28.78 -17.76 -3.00
CA CYS A 157 29.81 -16.74 -2.80
C CYS A 157 30.78 -16.63 -4.00
N LEU A 158 31.15 -17.78 -4.61
CA LEU A 158 32.04 -17.81 -5.75
C LEU A 158 31.43 -17.12 -6.98
N TYR A 159 30.15 -17.41 -7.26
CA TYR A 159 29.38 -16.77 -8.32
C TYR A 159 29.30 -15.26 -8.10
N ASP A 160 28.88 -14.85 -6.91
CA ASP A 160 28.73 -13.46 -6.49
C ASP A 160 30.02 -12.65 -6.70
N LEU A 161 31.19 -13.19 -6.33
CA LEU A 161 32.48 -12.52 -6.58
C LEU A 161 32.89 -12.49 -8.05
N CYS A 162 32.46 -13.45 -8.88
CA CYS A 162 32.72 -13.43 -10.31
C CYS A 162 31.88 -12.37 -11.04
N VAL A 163 30.61 -12.21 -10.68
CA VAL A 163 29.75 -11.12 -11.17
C VAL A 163 30.24 -9.77 -10.62
N GLY A 164 30.52 -9.70 -9.33
CA GLY A 164 31.00 -8.51 -8.62
C GLY A 164 32.46 -8.12 -8.88
N GLY A 165 33.18 -8.83 -9.77
CA GLY A 165 34.56 -8.50 -10.13
C GLY A 165 35.57 -8.58 -8.98
N GLY A 166 35.28 -9.34 -7.91
CA GLY A 166 36.11 -9.46 -6.71
C GLY A 166 35.85 -8.37 -5.65
N TYR A 167 34.78 -7.58 -5.78
CA TYR A 167 34.46 -6.49 -4.86
C TYR A 167 34.22 -7.01 -3.43
N GLN A 168 35.04 -6.55 -2.48
CA GLN A 168 35.13 -7.12 -1.14
C GLN A 168 33.83 -7.06 -0.32
N PRO A 169 32.98 -6.01 -0.39
CA PRO A 169 31.69 -6.03 0.28
C PRO A 169 30.79 -7.20 -0.13
N ILE A 170 30.85 -7.67 -1.38
CA ILE A 170 30.07 -8.83 -1.85
C ILE A 170 30.55 -10.14 -1.19
N LEU A 171 31.86 -10.34 -1.03
CA LEU A 171 32.39 -11.42 -0.18
C LEU A 171 31.81 -11.33 1.23
N CYS A 172 31.88 -10.14 1.84
CA CYS A 172 31.44 -9.94 3.21
C CYS A 172 29.93 -10.15 3.39
N GLN A 173 29.12 -9.83 2.38
CA GLN A 173 27.70 -10.13 2.31
C GLN A 173 27.47 -11.65 2.33
N ALA A 174 28.07 -12.39 1.39
CA ALA A 174 27.93 -13.84 1.30
C ALA A 174 28.41 -14.58 2.57
N LEU A 175 29.50 -14.13 3.20
CA LEU A 175 29.96 -14.67 4.49
C LEU A 175 28.98 -14.38 5.63
N SER A 176 28.36 -13.21 5.66
CA SER A 176 27.38 -12.83 6.70
C SER A 176 26.14 -13.71 6.67
N VAL A 177 25.66 -14.10 5.48
CA VAL A 177 24.48 -14.97 5.30
C VAL A 177 24.69 -16.33 5.97
N TYR A 178 25.82 -16.97 5.69
CA TYR A 178 26.17 -18.26 6.31
C TYR A 178 26.40 -18.11 7.82
N ALA A 179 26.99 -16.99 8.26
CA ALA A 179 27.16 -16.68 9.68
C ALA A 179 25.81 -16.63 10.42
N SER A 180 24.86 -15.85 9.90
CA SER A 180 23.52 -15.67 10.48
C SER A 180 22.73 -16.96 10.55
N GLN A 181 22.68 -17.72 9.44
CA GLN A 181 22.02 -19.04 9.40
C GLN A 181 22.63 -20.02 10.42
N CYS A 182 23.93 -19.93 10.68
CA CYS A 182 24.59 -20.73 11.70
C CYS A 182 24.14 -20.37 13.13
N GLN A 183 24.16 -19.08 13.45
CA GLN A 183 23.81 -18.56 14.77
C GLN A 183 22.36 -18.89 15.13
N GLN A 184 21.44 -18.88 14.16
CA GLN A 184 20.04 -19.27 14.36
C GLN A 184 19.84 -20.75 14.72
N ASN A 185 20.75 -21.63 14.29
CA ASN A 185 20.80 -23.03 14.73
C ASN A 185 21.47 -23.17 16.12
N ASN A 186 21.58 -22.05 16.87
CA ASN A 186 22.24 -21.91 18.17
C ASN A 186 23.72 -22.33 18.16
N ILE A 187 24.39 -22.21 17.01
CA ILE A 187 25.81 -22.54 16.86
C ILE A 187 26.65 -21.29 17.10
N ARG A 188 27.50 -21.33 18.13
CA ARG A 188 28.44 -20.25 18.44
C ARG A 188 29.61 -20.27 17.47
N LEU A 189 29.72 -19.24 16.62
CA LEU A 189 30.81 -19.06 15.67
C LEU A 189 32.04 -18.42 16.33
N GLN A 190 33.21 -18.65 15.73
CA GLN A 190 34.42 -17.89 16.05
C GLN A 190 34.40 -16.55 15.30
N SER A 191 35.09 -15.53 15.82
CA SER A 191 35.18 -14.24 15.13
C SER A 191 35.87 -14.39 13.78
N TRP A 192 35.15 -14.01 12.72
CA TRP A 192 35.58 -14.12 11.32
C TRP A 192 35.86 -12.77 10.68
N ARG A 193 35.32 -11.68 11.24
CA ARG A 193 35.62 -10.29 10.87
C ARG A 193 36.90 -9.81 11.55
N ARG A 194 37.71 -9.02 10.85
CA ARG A 194 38.93 -8.39 11.38
C ARG A 194 39.17 -7.06 10.66
N THR A 195 40.01 -6.18 11.21
CA THR A 195 40.32 -4.88 10.58
C THR A 195 40.78 -5.04 9.14
N GLY A 196 40.14 -4.32 8.21
CA GLY A 196 40.36 -4.44 6.76
C GLY A 196 39.78 -5.71 6.09
N PHE A 197 39.09 -6.59 6.82
CA PHE A 197 38.42 -7.78 6.27
C PHE A 197 37.03 -7.96 6.90
N CYS A 198 36.01 -7.48 6.18
CA CYS A 198 34.60 -7.54 6.59
C CYS A 198 34.28 -6.86 7.92
N GLU A 199 35.09 -5.87 8.27
CA GLU A 199 34.90 -4.93 9.37
C GLU A 199 33.59 -4.14 9.20
N ILE A 200 32.78 -4.06 10.26
CA ILE A 200 31.53 -3.28 10.27
C ILE A 200 31.80 -1.93 10.95
N PRO A 201 31.71 -0.80 10.21
CA PRO A 201 31.79 0.52 10.82
C PRO A 201 30.45 0.86 11.49
N CYS A 202 30.47 1.00 12.82
CA CYS A 202 29.29 1.40 13.57
C CYS A 202 29.03 2.92 13.53
N PRO A 203 27.77 3.36 13.74
CA PRO A 203 27.43 4.77 13.92
C PRO A 203 28.26 5.46 15.01
N ALA A 204 28.31 6.80 14.96
CA ALA A 204 28.96 7.58 16.02
C ALA A 204 28.40 7.20 17.41
N ASN A 205 29.30 7.03 18.38
CA ASN A 205 29.00 6.57 19.74
C ASN A 205 28.42 5.14 19.82
N SER A 206 28.86 4.24 18.93
CA SER A 206 28.66 2.79 19.04
C SER A 206 29.85 2.01 18.50
N HIS A 207 29.98 0.75 18.92
CA HIS A 207 31.00 -0.19 18.49
C HIS A 207 30.40 -1.55 18.11
N PHE A 208 31.17 -2.36 17.38
CA PHE A 208 30.75 -3.67 16.90
C PHE A 208 30.91 -4.76 17.95
N GLU A 209 29.88 -5.58 18.16
CA GLU A 209 29.94 -6.82 18.93
C GLU A 209 29.45 -8.02 18.09
N SER A 210 30.18 -9.14 18.14
CA SER A 210 29.79 -10.38 17.45
C SER A 210 28.71 -11.19 18.19
N GLU A 211 28.44 -10.85 19.44
CA GLU A 211 27.42 -11.44 20.32
C GLU A 211 26.61 -10.34 21.01
N GLY A 212 26.29 -9.29 20.26
CA GLY A 212 25.50 -8.16 20.74
C GLY A 212 24.08 -8.58 21.13
N THR A 213 23.47 -7.79 22.02
CA THR A 213 22.10 -8.03 22.49
C THR A 213 21.07 -7.88 21.36
N GLY A 214 20.11 -8.81 21.29
CA GLY A 214 18.92 -8.68 20.44
C GLY A 214 17.92 -7.64 20.94
N CYS A 215 18.09 -7.09 22.15
CA CYS A 215 17.21 -6.11 22.77
C CYS A 215 18.00 -4.86 23.19
N PRO A 216 18.49 -4.03 22.24
CA PRO A 216 19.30 -2.84 22.56
C PRO A 216 18.54 -1.87 23.48
N ALA A 217 19.28 -1.19 24.36
CA ALA A 217 18.73 -0.16 25.25
C ALA A 217 18.20 1.03 24.43
N THR A 218 16.91 1.34 24.54
CA THR A 218 16.26 2.43 23.79
C THR A 218 15.76 3.52 24.73
N CYS A 219 15.53 4.73 24.20
CA CYS A 219 14.89 5.81 24.96
C CYS A 219 13.52 5.45 25.57
N LEU A 220 12.81 4.45 25.01
CA LEU A 220 11.52 3.99 25.53
C LEU A 220 11.65 2.89 26.59
N ASN A 221 12.65 2.03 26.44
CA ASN A 221 13.01 1.02 27.43
C ASN A 221 14.53 0.96 27.59
N PRO A 222 15.10 1.76 28.52
CA PRO A 222 16.55 1.75 28.79
C PRO A 222 17.05 0.42 29.38
N ASN A 223 16.14 -0.39 29.91
CA ASN A 223 16.43 -1.65 30.58
C ASN A 223 16.09 -2.89 29.71
N SER A 224 15.80 -2.73 28.42
CA SER A 224 15.45 -3.82 27.48
C SER A 224 16.52 -4.92 27.38
N THR A 225 17.77 -4.59 27.69
CA THR A 225 18.90 -5.52 27.77
C THR A 225 18.75 -6.54 28.91
N HIS A 226 18.02 -6.20 29.98
CA HIS A 226 17.76 -7.09 31.10
C HIS A 226 16.61 -8.06 30.77
N ASN A 227 16.87 -9.36 30.88
CA ASN A 227 15.93 -10.43 30.53
C ASN A 227 15.45 -10.40 29.07
N CYS A 228 16.32 -9.97 28.14
CA CYS A 228 16.05 -10.03 26.71
C CYS A 228 15.65 -11.46 26.27
N PRO A 229 14.46 -11.68 25.67
CA PRO A 229 14.02 -13.00 25.21
C PRO A 229 14.60 -13.37 23.84
N LEU A 230 15.28 -12.44 23.17
CA LEU A 230 15.86 -12.64 21.84
C LEU A 230 17.31 -13.15 21.96
N PRO A 231 17.76 -14.04 21.04
CA PRO A 231 19.13 -14.52 21.03
C PRO A 231 20.14 -13.40 20.75
N VAL A 232 21.38 -13.61 21.17
CA VAL A 232 22.51 -12.73 20.81
C VAL A 232 22.91 -12.96 19.35
N GLN A 233 23.32 -11.89 18.67
CA GLN A 233 23.76 -11.90 17.27
C GLN A 233 24.71 -10.73 16.98
N GLU A 234 25.32 -10.69 15.80
CA GLU A 234 26.19 -9.57 15.43
C GLU A 234 25.40 -8.24 15.40
N SER A 235 25.93 -7.19 16.04
CA SER A 235 25.26 -5.87 16.09
C SER A 235 26.23 -4.71 16.37
N CYS A 236 25.72 -3.48 16.22
CA CYS A 236 26.37 -2.27 16.76
C CYS A 236 25.72 -1.88 18.09
N ILE A 237 26.50 -1.82 19.16
CA ILE A 237 26.05 -1.49 20.52
C ILE A 237 26.45 -0.05 20.86
N CYS A 238 25.50 0.74 21.36
CA CYS A 238 25.78 2.10 21.83
C CYS A 238 26.83 2.10 22.96
N ASP A 239 27.78 3.03 22.86
CA ASP A 239 28.83 3.18 23.85
C ASP A 239 28.28 3.61 25.22
N SER A 240 29.04 3.34 26.28
CA SER A 240 28.64 3.68 27.65
C SER A 240 28.29 5.18 27.78
N GLY A 241 27.05 5.47 28.19
CA GLY A 241 26.51 6.83 28.29
C GLY A 241 25.58 7.25 27.14
N TYR A 242 25.51 6.44 26.07
CA TYR A 242 24.63 6.64 24.92
C TYR A 242 23.51 5.60 24.87
N ILE A 243 22.40 5.94 24.21
CA ILE A 243 21.19 5.12 24.14
C ILE A 243 20.56 5.22 22.74
N LEU A 244 19.91 4.15 22.28
CA LEU A 244 19.35 4.09 20.93
C LEU A 244 18.07 4.92 20.82
N SER A 245 18.05 5.86 19.86
CA SER A 245 17.00 6.86 19.68
C SER A 245 16.69 7.06 18.19
N GLY A 246 15.83 6.22 17.63
CA GLY A 246 15.43 6.30 16.21
C GLY A 246 16.58 6.01 15.22
N GLY A 247 17.33 4.93 15.47
CA GLY A 247 18.44 4.47 14.63
C GLY A 247 19.81 5.12 14.88
N VAL A 248 19.95 5.96 15.92
CA VAL A 248 21.23 6.59 16.30
C VAL A 248 21.46 6.54 17.82
N CYS A 249 22.72 6.43 18.23
CA CYS A 249 23.14 6.45 19.63
C CYS A 249 23.34 7.89 20.10
N VAL A 250 22.44 8.37 20.97
CA VAL A 250 22.44 9.74 21.49
C VAL A 250 22.66 9.76 23.01
N PRO A 251 23.17 10.85 23.59
CA PRO A 251 23.16 11.04 25.04
C PRO A 251 21.72 10.95 25.58
N HIS A 252 21.53 10.41 26.78
CA HIS A 252 20.18 10.24 27.36
C HIS A 252 19.34 11.54 27.42
N ALA A 253 19.99 12.70 27.52
CA ALA A 253 19.34 14.02 27.47
C ALA A 253 18.71 14.37 26.10
N GLU A 254 19.09 13.70 25.03
CA GLU A 254 18.63 13.97 23.66
C GLU A 254 17.52 12.99 23.19
N CYS A 255 17.01 12.16 24.11
CA CYS A 255 15.97 11.18 23.81
C CYS A 255 14.70 11.79 23.20
N GLY A 256 14.20 11.15 22.14
CA GLY A 256 12.86 11.36 21.62
C GLY A 256 11.75 10.78 22.52
N CYS A 257 10.51 11.14 22.24
CA CYS A 257 9.34 10.94 23.08
C CYS A 257 8.37 9.95 22.43
N SER A 258 7.77 9.03 23.20
CA SER A 258 6.54 8.34 22.78
C SER A 258 5.31 9.11 23.26
N PHE A 259 4.33 9.32 22.38
CA PHE A 259 3.07 9.98 22.71
C PHE A 259 1.95 9.43 21.83
N GLU A 260 0.82 9.05 22.44
CA GLU A 260 -0.38 8.52 21.76
C GLU A 260 -0.04 7.42 20.72
N GLY A 261 0.84 6.48 21.11
CA GLY A 261 1.24 5.32 20.29
C GLY A 261 2.26 5.63 19.19
N ARG A 262 2.82 6.84 19.11
CA ARG A 262 3.81 7.24 18.09
C ARG A 262 5.09 7.79 18.71
N TYR A 263 6.23 7.55 18.06
CA TYR A 263 7.52 8.08 18.47
C TYR A 263 7.86 9.38 17.74
N TYR A 264 8.38 10.35 18.47
CA TYR A 264 8.74 11.69 18.00
C TYR A 264 10.19 12.00 18.37
N ARG A 265 10.95 12.61 17.46
CA ARG A 265 12.35 13.01 17.76
C ARG A 265 12.38 14.23 18.67
N SER A 266 13.41 14.35 19.50
CA SER A 266 13.62 15.54 20.35
C SER A 266 13.65 16.81 19.47
N GLY A 267 12.86 17.81 19.83
CA GLY A 267 12.63 19.05 19.06
C GLY A 267 11.44 19.02 18.10
N GLN A 268 10.82 17.86 17.82
CA GLN A 268 9.68 17.75 16.90
C GLN A 268 8.40 18.38 17.47
N THR A 269 7.60 19.05 16.63
CA THR A 269 6.34 19.70 17.03
C THR A 269 5.18 19.32 16.09
N VAL A 270 4.00 19.04 16.65
CA VAL A 270 2.77 18.58 15.96
C VAL A 270 1.51 19.27 16.51
N ILE A 271 0.36 19.10 15.84
CA ILE A 271 -0.97 19.53 16.28
C ILE A 271 -1.87 18.29 16.32
N LEU A 272 -2.65 18.13 17.39
CA LEU A 272 -3.44 16.94 17.71
C LEU A 272 -4.89 17.33 18.13
N ASP A 273 -5.72 16.31 18.36
CA ASP A 273 -7.19 16.35 18.54
C ASP A 273 -8.01 16.65 17.26
N GLU A 274 -9.18 16.01 17.12
CA GLU A 274 -10.12 16.22 15.99
C GLU A 274 -10.54 17.69 15.79
N ASN A 275 -10.45 18.52 16.83
CA ASN A 275 -10.80 19.94 16.81
C ASN A 275 -9.59 20.88 16.64
N CYS A 276 -8.39 20.35 16.33
CA CYS A 276 -7.10 21.08 16.37
C CYS A 276 -6.80 21.67 17.76
N GLY A 277 -7.23 20.99 18.83
CA GLY A 277 -7.34 21.55 20.18
C GLY A 277 -6.02 21.73 20.91
N ARG A 278 -4.96 20.99 20.54
CA ARG A 278 -3.66 21.02 21.22
C ARG A 278 -2.48 21.01 20.25
N ARG A 279 -1.47 21.83 20.52
CA ARG A 279 -0.16 21.81 19.85
C ARG A 279 0.87 21.20 20.80
N CYS A 280 1.57 20.15 20.35
CA CYS A 280 2.48 19.36 21.17
C CYS A 280 3.91 19.39 20.64
N SER A 281 4.90 19.50 21.52
CA SER A 281 6.33 19.48 21.18
C SER A 281 7.10 18.47 22.05
N CYS A 282 7.92 17.63 21.42
CA CYS A 282 8.77 16.66 22.09
C CYS A 282 10.09 17.31 22.53
N SER A 283 10.47 17.12 23.80
CA SER A 283 11.75 17.56 24.36
C SER A 283 12.12 16.70 25.56
N TYR A 284 13.37 16.22 25.63
CA TYR A 284 13.89 15.45 26.77
C TYR A 284 13.03 14.22 27.12
N GLY A 285 12.62 13.43 26.11
CA GLY A 285 11.73 12.27 26.27
C GLY A 285 10.27 12.59 26.64
N SER A 286 9.92 13.87 26.89
CA SER A 286 8.58 14.30 27.28
C SER A 286 7.88 15.10 26.18
N MET A 287 6.60 14.78 25.92
CA MET A 287 5.74 15.56 25.03
C MET A 287 5.01 16.66 25.82
N THR A 288 5.26 17.92 25.47
CA THR A 288 4.60 19.08 26.08
C THR A 288 3.50 19.61 25.16
N CYS A 289 2.24 19.57 25.61
CA CYS A 289 1.08 20.03 24.83
C CYS A 289 0.46 21.31 25.40
N ASN A 290 0.13 22.27 24.53
CA ASN A 290 -0.54 23.53 24.87
C ASN A 290 -1.88 23.64 24.12
N SER A 291 -2.88 24.26 24.74
CA SER A 291 -4.18 24.53 24.09
C SER A 291 -4.04 25.45 22.88
N HIS A 292 -4.82 25.18 21.84
CA HIS A 292 -4.78 25.88 20.56
C HIS A 292 -6.20 26.35 20.18
N GLU A 293 -6.48 27.64 20.37
CA GLU A 293 -7.86 28.19 20.38
C GLU A 293 -8.48 28.46 19.00
N ARG A 294 -7.79 28.15 17.89
CA ARG A 294 -8.37 28.27 16.54
C ARG A 294 -9.16 27.01 16.18
N GLY A 295 -10.45 27.03 16.50
CA GLY A 295 -11.38 25.94 16.17
C GLY A 295 -11.43 25.65 14.67
N CYS A 296 -11.11 24.42 14.29
CA CYS A 296 -11.06 23.95 12.91
C CYS A 296 -12.45 23.61 12.32
N ARG A 297 -13.39 24.56 12.32
CA ARG A 297 -14.46 24.51 11.30
C ARG A 297 -13.91 25.11 10.01
N PRO A 298 -13.96 24.41 8.86
CA PRO A 298 -13.46 24.96 7.61
C PRO A 298 -14.28 26.19 7.20
N ASN A 299 -13.62 27.33 7.05
CA ASN A 299 -14.26 28.58 6.61
C ASN A 299 -14.65 28.55 5.11
N SER A 300 -14.19 27.52 4.38
CA SER A 300 -14.52 27.24 2.99
C SER A 300 -14.39 25.73 2.72
N TYR A 301 -15.06 25.28 1.65
CA TYR A 301 -14.94 23.95 1.07
C TYR A 301 -14.96 24.10 -0.45
N GLU A 302 -14.14 23.33 -1.15
CA GLU A 302 -14.25 23.18 -2.60
C GLU A 302 -14.45 21.72 -2.99
N THR A 303 -14.93 21.51 -4.21
CA THR A 303 -15.36 20.20 -4.70
C THR A 303 -14.77 19.88 -6.06
N CYS A 304 -14.09 18.75 -6.13
CA CYS A 304 -13.64 18.09 -7.35
C CYS A 304 -14.72 17.11 -7.86
N TRP A 305 -14.85 17.00 -9.18
CA TRP A 305 -15.87 16.18 -9.84
C TRP A 305 -15.28 15.29 -10.91
N ILE A 306 -15.63 14.01 -10.88
CA ILE A 306 -15.34 13.01 -11.90
C ILE A 306 -16.69 12.62 -12.51
N ARG A 307 -16.81 12.77 -13.83
CA ARG A 307 -18.05 12.66 -14.61
C ARG A 307 -17.82 11.74 -15.80
N GLY A 308 -18.73 10.78 -16.00
CA GLY A 308 -18.60 9.78 -17.07
C GLY A 308 -17.25 9.04 -17.07
N PRO A 309 -16.85 8.43 -18.20
CA PRO A 309 -15.66 7.58 -18.26
C PRO A 309 -14.33 8.36 -18.40
N GLY A 310 -14.24 9.63 -17.97
CA GLY A 310 -12.98 10.40 -18.08
C GLY A 310 -13.04 11.93 -18.08
N SER A 311 -14.15 12.56 -17.67
CA SER A 311 -14.23 14.01 -17.55
C SER A 311 -13.97 14.46 -16.12
N TYR A 312 -13.04 15.37 -15.92
CA TYR A 312 -12.61 15.85 -14.61
C TYR A 312 -12.92 17.33 -14.44
N GLN A 313 -13.17 17.76 -13.20
CA GLN A 313 -13.11 19.17 -12.79
C GLN A 313 -12.36 19.25 -11.45
N THR A 314 -11.29 20.04 -11.42
CA THR A 314 -10.43 20.23 -10.24
C THR A 314 -11.12 21.05 -9.15
N PHE A 315 -10.52 21.09 -7.95
CA PHE A 315 -10.97 21.97 -6.87
C PHE A 315 -10.96 23.46 -7.27
N ASP A 316 -10.02 23.88 -8.11
CA ASP A 316 -9.92 25.27 -8.58
C ASP A 316 -10.75 25.55 -9.85
N GLY A 317 -11.53 24.55 -10.31
CA GLY A 317 -12.54 24.69 -11.36
C GLY A 317 -12.09 24.35 -12.79
N LEU A 318 -10.82 23.99 -13.00
CA LEU A 318 -10.30 23.56 -14.31
C LEU A 318 -11.02 22.27 -14.75
N THR A 319 -11.72 22.32 -15.89
CA THR A 319 -12.31 21.13 -16.51
C THR A 319 -11.41 20.62 -17.62
N TYR A 320 -11.17 19.30 -17.66
CA TYR A 320 -10.37 18.64 -18.69
C TYR A 320 -10.84 17.20 -18.94
N GLN A 321 -10.39 16.63 -20.05
CA GLN A 321 -10.62 15.22 -20.40
C GLN A 321 -9.32 14.43 -20.23
N TYR A 322 -9.44 13.21 -19.70
CA TYR A 322 -8.36 12.23 -19.63
C TYR A 322 -8.97 10.82 -19.76
N PRO A 323 -8.51 9.95 -20.69
CA PRO A 323 -9.20 8.70 -21.04
C PRO A 323 -9.23 7.64 -19.93
N GLY A 324 -8.40 7.79 -18.90
CA GLY A 324 -8.33 6.94 -17.71
C GLY A 324 -7.21 5.90 -17.77
N ALA A 325 -6.86 5.35 -16.60
CA ALA A 325 -5.97 4.19 -16.43
C ALA A 325 -6.64 3.15 -15.52
N CYS A 326 -5.99 2.00 -15.27
CA CYS A 326 -6.51 0.99 -14.34
C CYS A 326 -6.71 1.51 -12.91
N GLN A 327 -5.82 2.38 -12.43
CA GLN A 327 -5.91 2.94 -11.08
C GLN A 327 -5.37 4.38 -11.08
N LEU A 328 -6.11 5.32 -10.49
CA LEU A 328 -5.84 6.76 -10.54
C LEU A 328 -6.02 7.41 -9.18
N THR A 329 -5.02 8.19 -8.74
CA THR A 329 -5.16 9.08 -7.57
C THR A 329 -6.03 10.29 -7.96
N LEU A 330 -7.26 10.33 -7.45
CA LEU A 330 -8.15 11.46 -7.65
C LEU A 330 -7.69 12.65 -6.80
N ALA A 331 -7.53 12.45 -5.50
CA ALA A 331 -7.02 13.45 -4.57
C ALA A 331 -6.23 12.76 -3.46
N LYS A 332 -5.08 13.30 -3.10
CA LYS A 332 -4.35 12.92 -1.89
C LYS A 332 -3.67 14.13 -1.24
N VAL A 333 -3.35 14.02 0.03
CA VAL A 333 -2.51 14.99 0.73
C VAL A 333 -1.05 14.83 0.28
N MET A 334 -0.38 15.95 0.02
CA MET A 334 0.99 16.02 -0.51
C MET A 334 1.98 16.46 0.55
N GLY A 335 3.06 15.69 0.73
CA GLY A 335 4.13 16.00 1.68
C GLY A 335 3.70 15.89 3.14
N LEU A 336 4.34 16.70 4.00
CA LEU A 336 4.02 16.77 5.43
C LEU A 336 2.88 17.77 5.66
N SER A 337 1.75 17.29 6.18
CA SER A 337 0.57 18.07 6.53
C SER A 337 0.34 18.10 8.04
N SER A 338 -0.23 19.20 8.55
CA SER A 338 -0.73 19.31 9.93
C SER A 338 -2.17 18.81 10.11
N HIS A 339 -2.81 18.35 9.04
CA HIS A 339 -4.19 17.84 9.01
C HIS A 339 -4.18 16.35 8.60
N PRO A 340 -5.21 15.56 8.97
CA PRO A 340 -5.28 14.15 8.63
C PRO A 340 -5.01 13.86 7.15
N ASN A 341 -4.08 12.94 6.90
CA ASN A 341 -3.76 12.48 5.56
C ASN A 341 -4.89 11.58 5.05
N PHE A 342 -5.35 11.87 3.82
CA PHE A 342 -6.29 11.02 3.10
C PHE A 342 -5.82 10.81 1.66
N THR A 343 -6.27 9.70 1.07
CA THR A 343 -6.12 9.38 -0.36
C THR A 343 -7.46 8.89 -0.90
N VAL A 344 -7.85 9.41 -2.07
CA VAL A 344 -9.01 8.95 -2.85
C VAL A 344 -8.50 8.41 -4.18
N THR A 345 -8.78 7.14 -4.45
CA THR A 345 -8.32 6.43 -5.64
C THR A 345 -9.51 5.81 -6.36
N ALA A 346 -9.58 5.98 -7.68
CA ALA A 346 -10.52 5.27 -8.53
C ALA A 346 -9.81 4.12 -9.26
N GLU A 347 -10.43 2.95 -9.30
CA GLU A 347 -9.88 1.74 -9.87
C GLU A 347 -10.88 1.07 -10.82
N LYS A 348 -10.40 0.56 -11.94
CA LYS A 348 -11.17 -0.19 -12.94
C LYS A 348 -10.75 -1.66 -12.89
N VAL A 349 -11.53 -2.48 -12.19
CA VAL A 349 -11.29 -3.92 -12.07
C VAL A 349 -11.89 -4.63 -13.28
N PRO A 350 -11.13 -5.39 -14.08
CA PRO A 350 -11.66 -6.08 -15.26
C PRO A 350 -12.75 -7.10 -14.90
N ARG A 351 -13.82 -7.16 -15.69
CA ARG A 351 -14.80 -8.26 -15.67
C ARG A 351 -14.69 -9.11 -16.93
N ASN A 352 -15.06 -10.39 -16.80
CA ASN A 352 -15.06 -11.30 -17.93
C ASN A 352 -16.10 -10.86 -18.99
N GLN A 353 -15.63 -10.72 -20.24
CA GLN A 353 -16.34 -10.20 -21.42
C GLN A 353 -16.72 -8.70 -21.38
N GLN A 354 -15.75 -7.86 -21.77
CA GLN A 354 -15.92 -6.47 -22.26
C GLN A 354 -16.44 -5.40 -21.28
N GLY A 355 -16.07 -5.44 -20.00
CA GLY A 355 -16.36 -4.34 -19.07
C GLY A 355 -15.45 -4.27 -17.85
N PHE A 356 -15.58 -3.20 -17.07
CA PHE A 356 -14.88 -3.00 -15.79
C PHE A 356 -15.90 -2.74 -14.68
N SER A 357 -15.67 -3.26 -13.47
CA SER A 357 -16.23 -2.68 -12.25
C SER A 357 -15.42 -1.43 -11.90
N ASN A 358 -16.08 -0.30 -11.67
CA ASN A 358 -15.42 0.83 -11.03
C ASN A 358 -15.44 0.58 -9.52
N VAL A 359 -14.28 0.68 -8.86
CA VAL A 359 -14.12 0.57 -7.42
C VAL A 359 -13.54 1.88 -6.91
N LEU A 360 -14.23 2.51 -5.98
CA LEU A 360 -13.76 3.70 -5.30
C LEU A 360 -13.07 3.27 -4.00
N LYS A 361 -11.80 3.63 -3.83
CA LYS A 361 -11.03 3.42 -2.61
C LYS A 361 -10.81 4.75 -1.89
N PHE A 362 -11.14 4.79 -0.61
CA PHE A 362 -10.85 5.91 0.29
C PHE A 362 -9.99 5.40 1.43
N GLU A 363 -8.89 6.10 1.71
CA GLU A 363 -7.99 5.77 2.80
C GLU A 363 -7.76 7.03 3.65
N ALA A 364 -7.96 6.92 4.95
CA ALA A 364 -7.61 7.94 5.92
C ALA A 364 -7.26 7.31 7.27
N GLU A 365 -6.24 7.84 7.94
CA GLU A 365 -5.85 7.45 9.31
C GLU A 365 -5.63 5.92 9.50
N GLY A 366 -5.19 5.22 8.44
CA GLY A 366 -4.98 3.76 8.44
C GLY A 366 -6.26 2.94 8.25
N THR A 367 -7.43 3.57 8.10
CA THR A 367 -8.67 2.91 7.68
C THR A 367 -8.82 2.97 6.17
N GLN A 368 -8.85 1.81 5.51
CA GLN A 368 -9.20 1.70 4.10
C GLN A 368 -10.66 1.30 3.93
N VAL A 369 -11.37 2.02 3.08
CA VAL A 369 -12.74 1.76 2.63
C VAL A 369 -12.71 1.47 1.13
N SER A 370 -13.29 0.36 0.71
CA SER A 370 -13.52 0.05 -0.71
C SER A 370 -15.03 0.02 -1.00
N ILE A 371 -15.42 0.52 -2.16
CA ILE A 371 -16.81 0.64 -2.59
C ILE A 371 -16.93 0.22 -4.06
N GLU A 372 -17.61 -0.89 -4.33
CA GLU A 372 -17.94 -1.32 -5.69
C GLU A 372 -19.09 -0.46 -6.26
N MET A 373 -18.86 0.20 -7.40
CA MET A 373 -19.78 1.20 -7.95
C MET A 373 -20.95 0.62 -8.75
N GLU A 374 -21.71 -0.31 -8.16
CA GLU A 374 -22.79 -1.02 -8.84
C GLU A 374 -24.00 -1.38 -7.96
N ILE A 375 -25.06 -1.89 -8.60
CA ILE A 375 -26.23 -2.46 -7.92
C ILE A 375 -25.78 -3.74 -7.22
N ASN A 376 -26.05 -3.87 -5.91
CA ASN A 376 -25.50 -4.90 -5.02
C ASN A 376 -23.96 -4.89 -4.86
N GLY A 377 -23.30 -3.77 -5.21
CA GLY A 377 -21.87 -3.59 -4.95
C GLY A 377 -21.54 -3.67 -3.46
N LYS A 378 -20.48 -4.40 -3.13
CA LYS A 378 -19.99 -4.57 -1.76
C LYS A 378 -19.32 -3.28 -1.27
N VAL A 379 -19.42 -3.06 0.04
CA VAL A 379 -18.61 -2.08 0.76
C VAL A 379 -17.76 -2.85 1.75
N GLN A 380 -16.45 -2.60 1.74
CA GLN A 380 -15.52 -3.19 2.72
C GLN A 380 -14.85 -2.10 3.53
N VAL A 381 -14.58 -2.39 4.80
CA VAL A 381 -13.78 -1.54 5.70
C VAL A 381 -12.73 -2.42 6.34
N ALA A 382 -11.45 -2.07 6.17
CA ALA A 382 -10.31 -2.87 6.62
C ALA A 382 -10.39 -4.35 6.15
N GLY A 383 -10.76 -4.57 4.88
CA GLY A 383 -10.88 -5.89 4.26
C GLY A 383 -12.19 -6.65 4.57
N GLN A 384 -12.88 -6.33 5.67
CA GLN A 384 -14.14 -6.98 6.02
C GLN A 384 -15.33 -6.38 5.25
N VAL A 385 -16.21 -7.23 4.71
CA VAL A 385 -17.48 -6.78 4.09
C VAL A 385 -18.41 -6.24 5.17
N ILE A 386 -18.87 -4.99 5.02
CA ILE A 386 -19.75 -4.31 5.98
C ILE A 386 -21.07 -3.95 5.31
N ARG A 387 -22.18 -4.15 6.02
CA ARG A 387 -23.50 -3.61 5.64
C ARG A 387 -23.66 -2.21 6.20
N LEU A 388 -24.11 -1.27 5.36
CA LEU A 388 -24.35 0.12 5.74
C LEU A 388 -25.70 0.29 6.45
N PRO A 389 -25.84 1.28 7.36
CA PRO A 389 -24.86 2.30 7.74
C PRO A 389 -23.76 1.79 8.67
N PHE A 390 -22.54 2.29 8.47
CA PHE A 390 -21.35 1.99 9.28
C PHE A 390 -20.78 3.25 9.93
N SER A 391 -20.23 3.11 11.14
CA SER A 391 -19.49 4.17 11.83
C SER A 391 -18.44 3.58 12.76
N ALA A 392 -17.19 4.05 12.66
CA ALA A 392 -16.09 3.62 13.52
C ALA A 392 -15.76 4.69 14.58
N GLY A 393 -15.80 4.31 15.86
CA GLY A 393 -15.60 5.20 17.00
C GLY A 393 -14.13 5.44 17.37
N SER A 394 -13.39 6.14 16.51
CA SER A 394 -12.09 6.78 16.82
C SER A 394 -11.60 7.68 15.69
N ASN A 395 -11.91 7.31 14.44
CA ASN A 395 -11.38 7.94 13.22
C ASN A 395 -12.46 8.81 12.51
N GLY A 396 -13.64 8.97 13.14
CA GLY A 396 -14.73 9.81 12.63
C GLY A 396 -15.35 9.42 11.28
N ILE A 397 -15.04 8.23 10.75
CA ILE A 397 -15.55 7.77 9.44
C ILE A 397 -16.98 7.23 9.59
N GLN A 398 -17.90 7.86 8.88
CA GLN A 398 -19.30 7.44 8.70
C GLN A 398 -19.52 7.07 7.24
N ILE A 399 -20.13 5.91 6.99
CA ILE A 399 -20.45 5.42 5.64
C ILE A 399 -21.93 5.07 5.58
N PHE A 400 -22.66 5.62 4.61
CA PHE A 400 -24.10 5.42 4.48
C PHE A 400 -24.59 5.55 3.05
N TYR A 401 -25.70 4.86 2.73
CA TYR A 401 -26.46 5.12 1.51
C TYR A 401 -27.16 6.47 1.61
N SER A 402 -26.96 7.36 0.63
CA SER A 402 -27.82 8.56 0.48
C SER A 402 -29.03 8.30 -0.41
N ASN A 403 -28.94 7.30 -1.30
CA ASN A 403 -30.07 6.68 -2.01
C ASN A 403 -29.62 5.31 -2.58
N LEU A 404 -30.52 4.59 -3.27
CA LEU A 404 -30.26 3.25 -3.84
C LEU A 404 -29.07 3.12 -4.81
N ARG A 405 -28.52 4.25 -5.31
CA ARG A 405 -27.37 4.27 -6.24
C ARG A 405 -26.22 5.15 -5.74
N SER A 406 -26.25 5.55 -4.47
CA SER A 406 -25.33 6.56 -3.95
C SER A 406 -24.86 6.24 -2.53
N VAL A 407 -23.54 6.18 -2.35
CA VAL A 407 -22.89 6.01 -1.05
C VAL A 407 -22.10 7.28 -0.73
N ILE A 408 -22.18 7.71 0.53
CA ILE A 408 -21.41 8.82 1.08
C ILE A 408 -20.47 8.29 2.16
N ILE A 409 -19.19 8.67 2.06
CA ILE A 409 -18.20 8.64 3.13
C ILE A 409 -18.09 10.06 3.70
N ARG A 410 -18.30 10.23 5.00
CA ARG A 410 -18.08 11.47 5.75
C ARG A 410 -17.01 11.21 6.81
N THR A 411 -16.11 12.17 7.03
CA THR A 411 -15.06 12.11 8.08
C THR A 411 -15.25 13.21 9.11
N SER A 412 -14.74 13.04 10.33
CA SER A 412 -14.77 14.09 11.36
C SER A 412 -13.93 15.31 10.97
N PHE A 413 -12.80 15.09 10.29
CA PHE A 413 -11.95 16.15 9.71
C PHE A 413 -12.54 16.82 8.46
N GLY A 414 -13.78 16.50 8.07
CA GLY A 414 -14.59 17.28 7.14
C GLY A 414 -14.41 16.96 5.66
N VAL A 415 -13.52 16.04 5.27
CA VAL A 415 -13.48 15.50 3.91
C VAL A 415 -14.70 14.61 3.70
N THR A 416 -15.37 14.79 2.56
CA THR A 416 -16.54 14.00 2.16
C THR A 416 -16.34 13.47 0.76
N VAL A 417 -16.59 12.17 0.58
CA VAL A 417 -16.61 11.54 -0.75
C VAL A 417 -17.99 10.99 -1.01
N GLN A 418 -18.62 11.42 -2.11
CA GLN A 418 -19.87 10.84 -2.59
C GLN A 418 -19.61 10.16 -3.93
N THR A 419 -20.21 8.99 -4.12
CA THR A 419 -20.22 8.27 -5.39
C THR A 419 -21.65 8.00 -5.83
N VAL A 420 -21.95 8.16 -7.12
CA VAL A 420 -23.22 7.77 -7.74
C VAL A 420 -22.94 6.86 -8.94
N TRP A 421 -23.54 5.68 -8.94
CA TRP A 421 -23.25 4.66 -9.95
C TRP A 421 -23.68 5.11 -11.36
N PRO A 422 -22.92 4.75 -12.43
CA PRO A 422 -21.72 3.90 -12.43
C PRO A 422 -20.38 4.65 -12.45
N HIS A 423 -20.36 5.98 -12.61
CA HIS A 423 -19.13 6.74 -12.92
C HIS A 423 -18.93 8.04 -12.13
N PHE A 424 -19.94 8.53 -11.42
CA PHE A 424 -19.88 9.86 -10.82
C PHE A 424 -19.19 9.80 -9.46
N VAL A 425 -18.11 10.56 -9.28
CA VAL A 425 -17.43 10.71 -7.99
C VAL A 425 -17.24 12.18 -7.68
N ARG A 426 -17.59 12.56 -6.45
CA ARG A 426 -17.48 13.90 -5.89
C ARG A 426 -16.59 13.86 -4.65
N VAL A 427 -15.48 14.59 -4.68
CA VAL A 427 -14.58 14.76 -3.51
C VAL A 427 -14.71 16.20 -3.04
N THR A 428 -15.13 16.42 -1.80
CA THR A 428 -15.24 17.74 -1.18
C THR A 428 -14.20 17.87 -0.06
N ALA A 429 -13.38 18.91 -0.13
CA ALA A 429 -12.25 19.13 0.78
C ALA A 429 -12.35 20.48 1.53
N PRO A 430 -12.14 20.49 2.86
CA PRO A 430 -11.93 21.69 3.66
C PRO A 430 -10.84 22.62 3.13
N GLY A 431 -11.05 23.94 3.19
CA GLY A 431 -10.05 24.96 2.81
C GLY A 431 -8.73 24.92 3.59
N VAL A 432 -8.65 24.18 4.70
CA VAL A 432 -7.39 23.91 5.42
C VAL A 432 -6.43 23.00 4.64
N TYR A 433 -6.90 22.31 3.61
CA TYR A 433 -6.08 21.54 2.66
C TYR A 433 -5.61 22.37 1.44
N SER A 434 -5.83 23.69 1.43
CA SER A 434 -5.51 24.51 0.28
C SER A 434 -4.00 24.54 0.00
N GLY A 435 -3.62 24.19 -1.24
CA GLY A 435 -2.23 24.05 -1.67
C GLY A 435 -1.49 22.82 -1.12
N SER A 436 -2.13 21.97 -0.31
CA SER A 436 -1.56 20.72 0.21
C SER A 436 -2.15 19.46 -0.42
N LEU A 437 -2.99 19.60 -1.47
CA LEU A 437 -3.51 18.46 -2.22
C LEU A 437 -2.74 18.24 -3.53
N GLY A 438 -2.91 17.06 -4.09
CA GLY A 438 -2.49 16.68 -5.43
C GLY A 438 -3.30 15.49 -5.93
N GLY A 439 -3.14 15.14 -7.21
CA GLY A 439 -4.00 14.18 -7.90
C GLY A 439 -4.73 14.82 -9.08
N LEU A 440 -5.58 14.04 -9.73
CA LEU A 440 -6.42 14.51 -10.85
C LEU A 440 -7.39 15.66 -10.47
N CYS A 441 -7.65 15.84 -9.18
CA CYS A 441 -8.42 16.95 -8.64
C CYS A 441 -7.64 18.27 -8.51
N GLY A 442 -6.37 18.32 -8.91
CA GLY A 442 -5.54 19.52 -8.81
C GLY A 442 -4.96 19.75 -7.43
N ASN A 443 -4.43 20.95 -7.20
CA ASN A 443 -3.67 21.27 -5.98
C ASN A 443 -4.45 22.10 -4.94
N TYR A 444 -5.64 22.58 -5.31
CA TYR A 444 -6.55 23.36 -4.46
C TYR A 444 -5.95 24.67 -3.91
N ASN A 445 -5.33 25.50 -4.75
CA ASN A 445 -4.76 26.79 -4.30
C ASN A 445 -5.54 28.04 -4.79
N GLY A 446 -6.66 27.83 -5.49
CA GLY A 446 -7.45 28.85 -6.16
C GLY A 446 -6.90 29.31 -7.52
N ARG A 447 -6.04 28.53 -8.20
CA ARG A 447 -5.42 28.90 -9.48
C ARG A 447 -5.52 27.75 -10.50
N PRO A 448 -6.61 27.69 -11.30
CA PRO A 448 -6.82 26.60 -12.26
C PRO A 448 -5.74 26.47 -13.35
N HIS A 449 -4.86 27.45 -13.51
CA HIS A 449 -3.74 27.40 -14.46
C HIS A 449 -2.52 26.60 -13.97
N ASP A 450 -2.44 26.23 -12.69
CA ASP A 450 -1.34 25.43 -12.14
C ASP A 450 -1.77 24.10 -11.51
N ASP A 451 -3.01 23.67 -11.76
CA ASP A 451 -3.54 22.38 -11.35
C ASP A 451 -2.82 21.18 -12.00
N PHE A 452 -2.27 21.35 -13.22
CA PHE A 452 -1.55 20.30 -13.95
C PHE A 452 -0.13 20.06 -13.42
N ARG A 453 0.01 19.91 -12.09
CA ARG A 453 1.26 19.54 -11.42
C ARG A 453 1.35 18.03 -11.27
N THR A 454 2.45 17.44 -11.73
CA THR A 454 2.76 16.02 -11.49
C THR A 454 3.08 15.77 -10.00
N PRO A 455 3.17 14.52 -9.52
CA PRO A 455 3.55 14.22 -8.13
C PRO A 455 4.87 14.84 -7.68
N ASN A 456 5.79 15.10 -8.63
CA ASN A 456 7.08 15.74 -8.39
C ASN A 456 7.02 17.29 -8.46
N GLY A 457 5.82 17.88 -8.52
CA GLY A 457 5.60 19.33 -8.54
C GLY A 457 5.79 20.02 -9.90
N VAL A 458 6.18 19.28 -10.93
CA VAL A 458 6.41 19.80 -12.30
C VAL A 458 5.07 20.18 -12.93
N LEU A 459 4.94 21.43 -13.40
CA LEU A 459 3.78 21.89 -14.14
C LEU A 459 3.87 21.44 -15.61
N VAL A 460 2.86 20.74 -16.10
CA VAL A 460 2.71 20.35 -17.51
C VAL A 460 1.49 21.06 -18.15
N ASN A 461 1.41 21.06 -19.48
CA ASN A 461 0.36 21.74 -20.24
C ASN A 461 -0.59 20.77 -21.00
N SER A 462 -0.31 19.46 -20.91
CA SER A 462 -1.08 18.38 -21.52
C SER A 462 -1.90 17.66 -20.45
N SER A 463 -3.20 17.48 -20.68
CA SER A 463 -4.05 16.69 -19.76
C SER A 463 -3.71 15.21 -19.78
N GLN A 464 -3.08 14.73 -20.86
CA GLN A 464 -2.58 13.37 -20.98
C GLN A 464 -1.36 13.18 -20.06
N ASP A 465 -0.32 14.00 -20.21
CA ASP A 465 0.91 13.94 -19.42
C ASP A 465 0.63 14.15 -17.92
N PHE A 466 -0.31 15.05 -17.61
CA PHE A 466 -0.80 15.26 -16.25
C PHE A 466 -1.46 13.98 -15.71
N GLY A 467 -2.45 13.44 -16.43
CA GLY A 467 -3.20 12.27 -15.98
C GLY A 467 -2.34 11.01 -15.84
N ASP A 468 -1.42 10.79 -16.79
CA ASP A 468 -0.49 9.67 -16.79
C ASP A 468 0.49 9.74 -15.61
N SER A 469 0.81 10.95 -15.12
CA SER A 469 1.67 11.14 -13.93
C SER A 469 0.97 10.79 -12.60
N TRP A 470 -0.36 10.69 -12.57
CA TRP A 470 -1.18 10.48 -11.36
C TRP A 470 -1.84 9.10 -11.26
N ARG A 471 -1.46 8.17 -12.16
CA ARG A 471 -1.84 6.77 -12.04
C ARG A 471 -1.06 6.07 -10.93
N VAL A 472 -1.57 4.92 -10.50
CA VAL A 472 -0.88 4.01 -9.59
C VAL A 472 -0.50 2.75 -10.37
N GLY A 473 0.81 2.43 -10.38
CA GLY A 473 1.38 1.29 -11.11
C GLY A 473 2.06 1.62 -12.46
N SER A 474 2.43 0.54 -13.15
CA SER A 474 3.22 0.51 -14.41
C SER A 474 2.71 1.42 -15.55
N LEU A 475 3.63 1.80 -16.45
CA LEU A 475 3.32 2.48 -17.73
C LEU A 475 2.38 1.67 -18.63
N ALA A 476 2.36 0.33 -18.53
CA ALA A 476 1.58 -0.54 -19.41
C ALA A 476 0.14 -0.84 -18.93
N ALA A 477 -0.25 -0.34 -17.75
CA ALA A 477 -1.55 -0.63 -17.12
C ALA A 477 -2.72 0.16 -17.74
N HIS A 478 -3.08 -0.18 -18.98
CA HIS A 478 -4.16 0.45 -19.74
C HIS A 478 -5.51 -0.27 -19.60
N CYS A 479 -6.36 0.20 -18.68
CA CYS A 479 -7.78 -0.18 -18.57
C CYS A 479 -8.69 0.87 -19.21
N VAL A 480 -8.41 1.20 -20.48
CA VAL A 480 -9.25 2.12 -21.26
C VAL A 480 -10.39 1.35 -21.89
N GLU A 481 -11.63 1.80 -21.69
CA GLU A 481 -12.78 1.25 -22.40
C GLU A 481 -12.60 1.48 -23.91
N SER A 482 -12.85 0.45 -24.73
CA SER A 482 -12.79 0.58 -26.19
C SER A 482 -13.94 1.47 -26.68
N ARG A 483 -13.66 2.78 -26.82
CA ARG A 483 -14.63 3.78 -27.25
C ARG A 483 -14.89 3.64 -28.75
N GLY A 484 -16.09 3.18 -29.11
CA GLY A 484 -16.58 3.33 -30.46
C GLY A 484 -16.83 4.82 -30.73
N HIS A 485 -16.05 5.44 -31.60
CA HIS A 485 -16.27 6.84 -31.96
C HIS A 485 -17.33 6.93 -33.06
N ASP A 486 -18.47 7.58 -32.78
CA ASP A 486 -19.43 7.98 -33.82
C ASP A 486 -19.24 9.45 -34.19
N PRO A 487 -18.47 9.77 -35.26
CA PRO A 487 -18.28 11.14 -35.72
C PRO A 487 -19.46 11.66 -36.57
N ARG A 488 -20.53 10.87 -36.79
CA ARG A 488 -21.63 11.24 -37.72
C ARG A 488 -22.84 11.83 -37.03
N THR A 489 -23.06 11.55 -35.75
CA THR A 489 -24.22 12.02 -34.98
C THR A 489 -23.96 13.38 -34.33
N ASP A 490 -24.86 14.35 -34.56
CA ASP A 490 -24.78 15.67 -33.93
C ASP A 490 -25.35 15.65 -32.49
N PHE A 491 -24.50 15.28 -31.55
CA PHE A 491 -24.78 15.34 -30.11
C PHE A 491 -24.92 16.78 -29.57
N ASN A 492 -24.62 17.83 -30.34
CA ASN A 492 -24.78 19.22 -29.93
C ASN A 492 -26.20 19.77 -30.17
N SER A 493 -27.04 19.01 -30.87
CA SER A 493 -28.47 19.29 -31.04
C SER A 493 -29.24 19.25 -29.71
N SER A 494 -30.40 19.92 -29.66
CA SER A 494 -31.25 19.99 -28.45
C SER A 494 -31.94 18.67 -28.09
N GLN A 495 -31.79 17.62 -28.91
CA GLN A 495 -32.24 16.25 -28.61
C GLN A 495 -31.22 15.49 -27.75
N TYR A 496 -29.97 15.96 -27.70
CA TYR A 496 -28.88 15.42 -26.90
C TYR A 496 -28.33 16.51 -25.97
N CYS A 497 -27.04 16.81 -26.01
CA CYS A 497 -26.38 17.70 -25.06
C CYS A 497 -26.84 19.16 -25.16
N GLY A 498 -27.29 19.60 -26.34
CA GLY A 498 -27.75 20.96 -26.56
C GLY A 498 -28.91 21.40 -25.66
N ILE A 499 -29.63 20.45 -25.04
CA ILE A 499 -30.71 20.74 -24.08
C ILE A 499 -30.22 21.47 -22.82
N LEU A 500 -28.96 21.27 -22.42
CA LEU A 500 -28.34 21.92 -21.26
C LEU A 500 -28.27 23.46 -21.42
N ARG A 501 -28.14 23.93 -22.66
CA ARG A 501 -28.10 25.35 -23.06
C ARG A 501 -29.38 25.86 -23.75
N SER A 502 -30.46 25.07 -23.74
CA SER A 502 -31.74 25.47 -24.36
C SER A 502 -32.47 26.50 -23.48
N PRO A 503 -32.85 27.69 -24.01
CA PRO A 503 -33.56 28.73 -23.25
C PRO A 503 -34.99 28.34 -22.86
N ASP A 504 -35.57 27.33 -23.52
CA ASP A 504 -36.84 26.71 -23.18
C ASP A 504 -36.65 25.35 -22.48
N GLY A 505 -35.41 25.03 -22.08
CA GLY A 505 -35.04 23.76 -21.46
C GLY A 505 -35.28 23.70 -19.96
N PRO A 506 -35.35 22.49 -19.36
CA PRO A 506 -35.59 22.32 -17.93
C PRO A 506 -34.44 22.78 -17.02
N PHE A 507 -33.28 23.11 -17.62
CA PHE A 507 -32.03 23.44 -16.93
C PHE A 507 -31.73 24.93 -16.81
N VAL A 508 -32.60 25.82 -17.33
CA VAL A 508 -32.45 27.28 -17.27
C VAL A 508 -32.19 27.84 -15.87
N PRO A 509 -32.85 27.36 -14.78
CA PRO A 509 -32.54 27.84 -13.41
C PRO A 509 -31.07 27.65 -13.00
N CYS A 510 -30.37 26.71 -13.65
CA CYS A 510 -29.02 26.32 -13.30
C CYS A 510 -27.91 27.25 -13.80
N TRP A 511 -28.17 28.03 -14.86
CA TRP A 511 -27.12 28.75 -15.59
C TRP A 511 -26.45 29.85 -14.77
N SER A 512 -27.04 30.23 -13.64
CA SER A 512 -26.50 31.18 -12.66
C SER A 512 -25.43 30.58 -11.75
N VAL A 513 -25.35 29.24 -11.66
CA VAL A 513 -24.48 28.51 -10.71
C VAL A 513 -23.59 27.44 -11.36
N VAL A 514 -23.94 26.97 -12.56
CA VAL A 514 -23.13 26.07 -13.40
C VAL A 514 -23.21 26.57 -14.85
N ASP A 515 -22.07 26.79 -15.51
CA ASP A 515 -22.03 27.24 -16.91
C ASP A 515 -22.55 26.12 -17.83
N PRO A 516 -23.68 26.30 -18.54
CA PRO A 516 -24.20 25.29 -19.44
C PRO A 516 -23.30 25.04 -20.66
N ARG A 517 -22.47 25.99 -21.09
CA ARG A 517 -21.65 25.85 -22.31
C ARG A 517 -20.55 24.81 -22.11
N GLN A 518 -19.76 24.96 -21.06
CA GLN A 518 -18.73 23.98 -20.67
C GLN A 518 -19.32 22.58 -20.48
N GLN A 519 -20.56 22.47 -20.00
CA GLN A 519 -21.22 21.19 -19.74
C GLN A 519 -21.82 20.55 -21.01
N VAL A 520 -22.22 21.35 -22.01
CA VAL A 520 -22.53 20.84 -23.36
C VAL A 520 -21.30 20.20 -23.99
N ASP A 521 -20.15 20.86 -23.92
CA ASP A 521 -18.90 20.35 -24.51
C ASP A 521 -18.45 19.04 -23.85
N VAL A 522 -18.49 18.98 -22.50
CA VAL A 522 -18.24 17.74 -21.73
C VAL A 522 -19.23 16.63 -22.11
N CYS A 523 -20.52 16.96 -22.22
CA CYS A 523 -21.55 15.99 -22.61
C CYS A 523 -21.30 15.44 -24.02
N VAL A 524 -20.94 16.28 -25.00
CA VAL A 524 -20.69 15.85 -26.38
C VAL A 524 -19.51 14.88 -26.44
N GLU A 525 -18.42 15.13 -25.68
CA GLU A 525 -17.28 14.21 -25.62
C GLU A 525 -17.61 12.88 -24.94
N ILE A 526 -18.39 12.89 -23.86
CA ILE A 526 -18.87 11.65 -23.22
C ILE A 526 -19.76 10.84 -24.18
N MET A 527 -20.66 11.51 -24.90
CA MET A 527 -21.60 10.88 -25.84
C MET A 527 -20.90 10.29 -27.07
N ARG A 528 -19.88 10.98 -27.61
CA ARG A 528 -19.05 10.51 -28.74
C ARG A 528 -18.30 9.20 -28.49
N GLY A 529 -18.13 8.80 -27.24
CA GLY A 529 -17.48 7.54 -26.86
C GLY A 529 -18.43 6.46 -26.33
N SER A 530 -19.75 6.68 -26.37
CA SER A 530 -20.73 5.77 -25.75
C SER A 530 -21.28 4.72 -26.72
N ASN A 531 -21.27 3.47 -26.27
CA ASN A 531 -21.95 2.35 -26.94
C ASN A 531 -23.48 2.34 -26.69
N ASN A 532 -23.99 3.16 -25.76
CA ASN A 532 -25.43 3.35 -25.51
C ASN A 532 -25.75 4.85 -25.23
N PRO A 533 -25.83 5.68 -26.28
CA PRO A 533 -26.03 7.12 -26.14
C PRO A 533 -27.29 7.51 -25.36
N ALA A 534 -28.37 6.73 -25.44
CA ALA A 534 -29.62 7.03 -24.73
C ALA A 534 -29.48 6.93 -23.21
N SER A 535 -28.83 5.87 -22.70
CA SER A 535 -28.54 5.75 -21.26
C SER A 535 -27.54 6.81 -20.82
N THR A 536 -26.44 6.95 -21.56
CA THR A 536 -25.36 7.89 -21.22
C THR A 536 -25.83 9.35 -21.18
N LEU A 537 -26.73 9.77 -22.08
CA LEU A 537 -27.33 11.10 -22.01
C LEU A 537 -28.05 11.30 -20.67
N CYS A 538 -28.86 10.34 -20.24
CA CYS A 538 -29.60 10.44 -18.98
C CYS A 538 -28.71 10.40 -17.72
N ASP A 539 -27.55 9.73 -17.79
CA ASP A 539 -26.51 9.81 -16.76
C ASP A 539 -25.87 11.21 -16.71
N VAL A 540 -25.46 11.76 -17.86
CA VAL A 540 -24.84 13.09 -17.93
C VAL A 540 -25.80 14.22 -17.52
N LEU A 541 -27.07 14.14 -17.93
CA LEU A 541 -28.11 15.10 -17.54
C LEU A 541 -28.41 15.04 -16.03
N ARG A 542 -28.39 13.84 -15.42
CA ARG A 542 -28.48 13.67 -13.96
C ARG A 542 -27.29 14.32 -13.27
N ASP A 543 -26.07 14.09 -13.76
CA ASP A 543 -24.86 14.60 -13.13
C ASP A 543 -24.84 16.14 -13.13
N TYR A 544 -25.29 16.77 -14.23
CA TYR A 544 -25.51 18.22 -14.29
C TYR A 544 -26.61 18.69 -13.32
N ALA A 545 -27.75 17.98 -13.25
CA ALA A 545 -28.83 18.30 -12.31
C ALA A 545 -28.35 18.26 -10.85
N LEU A 546 -27.52 17.27 -10.50
CA LEU A 546 -26.95 17.08 -9.17
C LEU A 546 -25.94 18.19 -8.81
N MET A 547 -25.07 18.61 -9.75
CA MET A 547 -24.20 19.78 -9.56
C MET A 547 -25.02 21.04 -9.26
N CYS A 548 -26.17 21.18 -9.94
CA CYS A 548 -27.09 22.29 -9.78
C CYS A 548 -27.74 22.37 -8.39
N GLN A 549 -28.36 21.26 -7.97
CA GLN A 549 -29.08 21.15 -6.71
C GLN A 549 -28.16 21.39 -5.51
N GLN A 550 -26.88 20.99 -5.62
CA GLN A 550 -25.88 21.24 -4.58
C GLN A 550 -25.50 22.72 -4.40
N LYS A 551 -25.75 23.57 -5.41
CA LYS A 551 -25.66 25.04 -5.28
C LYS A 551 -26.99 25.67 -4.82
N GLY A 552 -27.94 24.87 -4.35
CA GLY A 552 -29.23 25.29 -3.79
C GLY A 552 -30.34 25.56 -4.82
N VAL A 553 -30.12 25.21 -6.10
CA VAL A 553 -31.11 25.45 -7.15
C VAL A 553 -32.14 24.33 -7.22
N ALA A 554 -33.42 24.68 -7.03
CA ALA A 554 -34.53 23.78 -7.28
C ALA A 554 -34.78 23.64 -8.79
N LEU A 555 -34.72 22.41 -9.30
CA LEU A 555 -35.08 22.06 -10.68
C LEU A 555 -36.53 21.55 -10.75
N GLY A 556 -37.14 21.67 -11.92
CA GLY A 556 -38.45 21.06 -12.21
C GLY A 556 -38.35 19.57 -12.60
N GLN A 557 -39.44 19.02 -13.14
CA GLN A 557 -39.55 17.64 -13.62
C GLN A 557 -38.75 17.39 -14.92
N TRP A 558 -37.43 17.61 -14.86
CA TRP A 558 -36.53 17.57 -16.02
C TRP A 558 -36.53 16.19 -16.70
N ARG A 559 -36.58 15.09 -15.94
CA ARG A 559 -36.66 13.72 -16.48
C ARG A 559 -37.81 13.52 -17.46
N ASN A 560 -38.97 14.12 -17.19
CA ASN A 560 -40.13 14.04 -18.08
C ASN A 560 -39.91 14.88 -19.34
N ALA A 561 -39.27 16.05 -19.22
CA ALA A 561 -38.94 16.93 -20.34
C ALA A 561 -37.83 16.36 -21.25
N THR A 562 -36.94 15.51 -20.73
CA THR A 562 -35.82 14.91 -21.48
C THR A 562 -35.98 13.43 -21.82
N GLY A 563 -37.12 12.81 -21.47
CA GLY A 563 -37.36 11.37 -21.69
C GLY A 563 -36.55 10.43 -20.78
N CYS A 564 -35.89 10.95 -19.74
CA CYS A 564 -34.99 10.22 -18.85
C CYS A 564 -35.69 9.66 -17.60
N ALA A 565 -36.87 9.05 -17.75
CA ALA A 565 -37.65 8.51 -16.63
C ALA A 565 -36.84 7.47 -15.82
N LEU A 566 -36.91 7.54 -14.48
CA LEU A 566 -36.22 6.62 -13.59
C LEU A 566 -37.17 5.54 -13.07
N THR A 567 -36.86 4.27 -13.34
CA THR A 567 -37.57 3.12 -12.75
C THR A 567 -36.97 2.80 -11.38
N CYS A 568 -37.82 2.79 -10.35
CA CYS A 568 -37.43 2.45 -8.98
C CYS A 568 -37.81 1.01 -8.60
N PRO A 569 -37.05 0.33 -7.72
CA PRO A 569 -37.37 -1.02 -7.25
C PRO A 569 -38.71 -1.15 -6.51
N SER A 570 -39.16 -2.39 -6.32
CA SER A 570 -40.35 -2.72 -5.53
C SER A 570 -40.36 -2.02 -4.17
N ASN A 571 -41.54 -1.53 -3.76
CA ASN A 571 -41.76 -0.77 -2.53
C ASN A 571 -40.97 0.57 -2.43
N SER A 572 -40.57 1.14 -3.56
CA SER A 572 -39.98 2.48 -3.64
C SER A 572 -40.62 3.32 -4.76
N HIS A 573 -40.42 4.64 -4.72
CA HIS A 573 -40.87 5.60 -5.73
C HIS A 573 -39.77 6.61 -6.06
N TYR A 574 -39.89 7.26 -7.21
CA TYR A 574 -38.99 8.35 -7.59
C TYR A 574 -39.38 9.65 -6.88
N GLU A 575 -38.39 10.33 -6.30
CA GLU A 575 -38.54 11.67 -5.71
C GLU A 575 -37.42 12.59 -6.22
N LEU A 576 -37.79 13.83 -6.56
CA LEU A 576 -36.89 14.82 -7.16
C LEU A 576 -36.00 15.53 -6.12
N CYS A 577 -36.47 15.59 -4.87
CA CYS A 577 -35.77 16.16 -3.71
C CYS A 577 -36.06 15.26 -2.50
N GLY A 578 -35.54 14.04 -2.53
CA GLY A 578 -35.69 13.05 -1.47
C GLY A 578 -34.70 13.27 -0.32
N THR A 579 -34.92 12.62 0.82
CA THR A 579 -33.93 12.63 1.90
C THR A 579 -32.63 11.97 1.44
N SER A 580 -31.51 12.66 1.69
CA SER A 580 -30.15 12.11 1.52
C SER A 580 -29.71 11.24 2.70
N CYS A 581 -30.62 11.00 3.65
CA CYS A 581 -30.45 10.20 4.85
C CYS A 581 -31.73 9.36 5.06
N PRO A 582 -31.99 8.33 4.22
CA PRO A 582 -33.17 7.47 4.35
C PRO A 582 -33.11 6.63 5.63
N SER A 583 -34.27 6.33 6.23
CA SER A 583 -34.36 5.33 7.30
C SER A 583 -33.92 3.97 6.77
N ALA A 584 -32.96 3.33 7.45
CA ALA A 584 -32.30 2.11 7.00
C ALA A 584 -32.15 1.12 8.17
N CYS A 585 -32.22 -0.18 7.89
CA CYS A 585 -32.09 -1.21 8.91
C CYS A 585 -30.81 -1.04 9.75
N PRO A 586 -30.86 -1.22 11.08
CA PRO A 586 -32.02 -1.67 11.88
C PRO A 586 -32.90 -0.53 12.40
N SER A 587 -32.60 0.72 12.06
CA SER A 587 -33.18 1.89 12.74
C SER A 587 -34.26 2.60 11.92
N LEU A 588 -35.39 2.89 12.56
CA LEU A 588 -36.43 3.75 11.99
C LEU A 588 -36.00 5.22 11.87
N SER A 589 -34.90 5.61 12.53
CA SER A 589 -34.27 6.93 12.48
C SER A 589 -32.84 6.84 11.95
N PHE A 590 -32.40 7.81 11.15
CA PHE A 590 -31.02 7.84 10.66
C PHE A 590 -30.04 7.97 11.84
N PRO A 591 -28.92 7.22 11.89
CA PRO A 591 -28.10 7.09 13.10
C PRO A 591 -27.32 8.36 13.52
N PHE A 592 -27.28 9.39 12.67
CA PHE A 592 -26.54 10.64 12.90
C PHE A 592 -27.38 11.87 12.54
N THR A 593 -26.90 13.08 12.85
CA THR A 593 -27.55 14.31 12.39
C THR A 593 -27.37 14.47 10.87
N CYS A 594 -28.49 14.58 10.16
CA CYS A 594 -28.50 14.75 8.71
C CYS A 594 -28.45 16.23 8.32
N ASP A 595 -27.24 16.73 8.04
CA ASP A 595 -27.01 18.11 7.57
C ASP A 595 -26.95 18.23 6.03
N THR A 596 -27.30 17.16 5.31
CA THR A 596 -27.12 17.07 3.85
C THR A 596 -28.34 17.60 3.10
N VAL A 597 -28.08 18.35 2.02
CA VAL A 597 -29.12 18.83 1.09
C VAL A 597 -29.85 17.64 0.48
N CYS A 598 -31.16 17.77 0.22
CA CYS A 598 -31.94 16.75 -0.48
C CYS A 598 -31.31 16.36 -1.82
N GLN A 599 -31.52 15.11 -2.23
CA GLN A 599 -31.02 14.59 -3.50
C GLN A 599 -32.12 13.85 -4.24
N GLU A 600 -32.09 13.98 -5.57
CA GLU A 600 -32.93 13.21 -6.46
C GLU A 600 -32.60 11.70 -6.36
N GLY A 601 -33.62 10.85 -6.33
CA GLY A 601 -33.43 9.40 -6.35
C GLY A 601 -34.68 8.59 -6.06
N CYS A 602 -34.49 7.29 -5.89
CA CYS A 602 -35.56 6.39 -5.43
C CYS A 602 -35.60 6.38 -3.90
N GLN A 603 -36.79 6.58 -3.33
CA GLN A 603 -37.07 6.63 -1.90
C GLN A 603 -38.04 5.51 -1.52
N CYS A 604 -37.85 4.88 -0.35
CA CYS A 604 -38.76 3.82 0.10
C CYS A 604 -40.18 4.37 0.35
N ASN A 605 -41.19 3.55 0.04
CA ASN A 605 -42.58 3.90 0.29
C ASN A 605 -42.88 3.90 1.80
N SER A 606 -43.85 4.70 2.24
CA SER A 606 -44.29 4.75 3.63
C SER A 606 -44.58 3.35 4.20
N GLY A 607 -43.93 3.00 5.31
CA GLY A 607 -44.00 1.68 5.93
C GLY A 607 -42.87 0.71 5.56
N PHE A 608 -41.96 1.10 4.66
CA PHE A 608 -40.76 0.35 4.30
C PHE A 608 -39.50 1.16 4.63
N ILE A 609 -38.41 0.46 4.93
CA ILE A 609 -37.09 1.05 5.20
C ILE A 609 -36.00 0.35 4.39
N LEU A 610 -34.89 1.05 4.19
CA LEU A 610 -33.80 0.61 3.31
C LEU A 610 -32.97 -0.52 3.94
N ASN A 611 -32.77 -1.61 3.22
CA ASN A 611 -31.84 -2.69 3.57
C ASN A 611 -31.05 -3.08 2.32
N GLY A 612 -29.77 -2.68 2.25
CA GLY A 612 -28.97 -2.82 1.03
C GLY A 612 -29.55 -1.99 -0.12
N ASP A 613 -29.97 -2.67 -1.19
CA ASP A 613 -30.62 -2.07 -2.36
C ASP A 613 -32.16 -2.20 -2.36
N GLN A 614 -32.77 -2.76 -1.30
CA GLN A 614 -34.20 -3.07 -1.23
C GLN A 614 -34.93 -2.29 -0.12
N CYS A 615 -36.22 -2.03 -0.35
CA CYS A 615 -37.13 -1.46 0.64
C CYS A 615 -37.95 -2.59 1.30
N VAL A 616 -37.65 -2.87 2.57
CA VAL A 616 -38.21 -4.01 3.34
C VAL A 616 -39.09 -3.52 4.51
N PRO A 617 -40.03 -4.34 5.01
CA PRO A 617 -40.76 -4.03 6.24
C PRO A 617 -39.81 -3.95 7.45
N PRO A 618 -40.06 -3.09 8.46
CA PRO A 618 -39.20 -2.98 9.64
C PRO A 618 -38.98 -4.28 10.43
N THR A 619 -39.95 -5.20 10.41
CA THR A 619 -39.84 -6.54 11.02
C THR A 619 -38.88 -7.48 10.29
N SER A 620 -38.31 -7.06 9.16
CA SER A 620 -37.33 -7.81 8.37
C SER A 620 -35.89 -7.28 8.55
N CYS A 621 -35.68 -6.34 9.48
CA CYS A 621 -34.34 -5.93 9.91
C CYS A 621 -33.77 -6.89 10.97
N GLY A 622 -32.45 -6.89 11.10
CA GLY A 622 -31.75 -7.49 12.24
C GLY A 622 -31.35 -6.48 13.32
N CYS A 623 -30.11 -6.55 13.80
CA CYS A 623 -29.65 -5.94 15.04
C CYS A 623 -28.49 -4.95 14.83
N TYR A 624 -28.24 -4.06 15.78
CA TYR A 624 -27.02 -3.25 15.82
C TYR A 624 -26.13 -3.67 16.99
N HIS A 625 -24.85 -3.93 16.72
CA HIS A 625 -23.89 -4.33 17.74
C HIS A 625 -22.51 -3.74 17.42
N GLN A 626 -21.90 -3.02 18.37
CA GLN A 626 -20.58 -2.39 18.24
C GLN A 626 -20.35 -1.63 16.90
N GLY A 627 -21.31 -0.79 16.49
CA GLY A 627 -21.18 0.01 15.26
C GLY A 627 -21.52 -0.73 13.96
N ARG A 628 -21.94 -2.01 14.03
CA ARG A 628 -22.19 -2.89 12.88
C ARG A 628 -23.63 -3.40 12.86
N TYR A 629 -24.20 -3.50 11.66
CA TYR A 629 -25.49 -4.15 11.42
C TYR A 629 -25.31 -5.67 11.25
N ARG A 630 -26.23 -6.43 11.84
CA ARG A 630 -26.31 -7.90 11.81
C ARG A 630 -27.68 -8.31 11.29
N GLU A 631 -27.79 -9.36 10.48
CA GLU A 631 -29.08 -9.85 9.96
C GLU A 631 -29.88 -10.64 11.00
N SER A 632 -31.20 -10.72 10.81
CA SER A 632 -32.10 -11.46 11.71
C SER A 632 -31.76 -12.96 11.70
N GLY A 633 -31.33 -13.49 12.84
CA GLY A 633 -30.90 -14.89 12.99
C GLY A 633 -29.41 -15.13 12.75
N GLU A 634 -28.63 -14.10 12.37
CA GLU A 634 -27.18 -14.20 12.18
C GLU A 634 -26.49 -14.62 13.48
N GLN A 635 -25.62 -15.64 13.39
CA GLN A 635 -24.68 -16.02 14.44
C GLN A 635 -23.30 -15.48 14.10
N PHE A 636 -22.59 -14.92 15.09
CA PHE A 636 -21.27 -14.32 14.89
C PHE A 636 -20.43 -14.35 16.16
N TRP A 637 -19.10 -14.40 16.01
CA TRP A 637 -18.16 -14.37 17.13
C TRP A 637 -17.88 -12.92 17.59
N ASP A 638 -17.63 -12.75 18.89
CA ASP A 638 -17.37 -11.48 19.57
C ASP A 638 -16.22 -11.62 20.59
N GLY A 639 -15.48 -10.53 20.79
CA GLY A 639 -14.22 -10.48 21.55
C GLY A 639 -12.99 -10.90 20.74
N GLU A 640 -11.83 -10.32 21.04
CA GLU A 640 -10.57 -10.45 20.26
C GLU A 640 -10.07 -11.91 20.13
N GLU A 641 -10.41 -12.78 21.09
CA GLU A 641 -10.04 -14.21 21.09
C GLU A 641 -11.26 -15.14 20.94
N CYS A 642 -12.33 -14.70 20.26
CA CYS A 642 -13.56 -15.48 20.05
C CYS A 642 -14.24 -15.86 21.38
N GLN A 643 -14.12 -14.97 22.37
CA GLN A 643 -14.52 -15.16 23.76
C GLN A 643 -16.04 -15.30 23.95
N SER A 644 -16.83 -14.92 22.94
CA SER A 644 -18.27 -15.10 22.91
C SER A 644 -18.76 -15.50 21.51
N LEU A 645 -19.80 -16.34 21.48
CA LEU A 645 -20.61 -16.59 20.29
C LEU A 645 -21.97 -15.92 20.48
N CYS A 646 -22.35 -15.06 19.55
CA CYS A 646 -23.52 -14.21 19.59
C CYS A 646 -24.55 -14.59 18.52
N THR A 647 -25.83 -14.27 18.77
CA THR A 647 -26.94 -14.44 17.81
C THR A 647 -27.81 -13.17 17.79
N CYS A 648 -28.14 -12.65 16.62
CA CYS A 648 -29.10 -11.56 16.45
C CYS A 648 -30.56 -12.06 16.42
N ASN A 649 -31.44 -11.44 17.22
CA ASN A 649 -32.88 -11.64 17.18
C ASN A 649 -33.58 -10.45 16.51
N GLY A 650 -33.83 -10.53 15.20
CA GLY A 650 -34.44 -9.44 14.41
C GLY A 650 -35.87 -9.06 14.80
N ASN A 651 -36.62 -9.94 15.48
CA ASN A 651 -37.92 -9.58 16.04
C ASN A 651 -37.81 -8.58 17.19
N THR A 652 -36.65 -8.49 17.85
CA THR A 652 -36.41 -7.62 19.01
C THR A 652 -35.31 -6.58 18.78
N GLY A 653 -34.51 -6.73 17.71
CA GLY A 653 -33.32 -5.92 17.45
C GLY A 653 -32.13 -6.20 18.38
N ASN A 654 -32.26 -7.17 19.31
CA ASN A 654 -31.26 -7.46 20.34
C ASN A 654 -30.32 -8.60 19.94
N VAL A 655 -29.07 -8.51 20.39
CA VAL A 655 -28.07 -9.58 20.30
C VAL A 655 -27.98 -10.32 21.63
N HIS A 656 -27.87 -11.65 21.56
CA HIS A 656 -27.64 -12.53 22.71
C HIS A 656 -26.32 -13.28 22.55
N CYS A 657 -25.41 -13.19 23.52
CA CYS A 657 -24.07 -13.79 23.47
C CYS A 657 -23.84 -14.82 24.58
N THR A 658 -23.07 -15.86 24.28
CA THR A 658 -22.66 -16.93 25.22
C THR A 658 -21.14 -17.12 25.21
N PRO A 659 -20.47 -17.27 26.37
CA PRO A 659 -19.01 -17.46 26.43
C PRO A 659 -18.54 -18.68 25.64
N ASN A 660 -17.39 -18.56 24.97
CA ASN A 660 -16.79 -19.60 24.14
C ASN A 660 -15.26 -19.43 24.03
N SER A 661 -14.55 -20.39 23.45
CA SER A 661 -13.08 -20.37 23.25
C SER A 661 -12.65 -21.38 22.19
N CYS A 662 -11.63 -21.06 21.40
CA CYS A 662 -11.08 -21.97 20.39
C CYS A 662 -10.43 -23.24 20.98
N GLY A 663 -10.38 -24.32 20.19
CA GLY A 663 -9.74 -25.58 20.56
C GLY A 663 -8.21 -25.50 20.69
N PRO A 664 -7.55 -26.49 21.31
CA PRO A 664 -6.11 -26.44 21.64
C PRO A 664 -5.14 -26.56 20.45
N GLN A 665 -5.65 -26.74 19.23
CA GLN A 665 -4.86 -26.58 18.00
C GLN A 665 -5.31 -25.38 17.17
N GLU A 666 -6.39 -24.70 17.57
CA GLU A 666 -7.06 -23.61 16.86
C GLU A 666 -6.70 -22.24 17.46
N SER A 667 -6.86 -21.19 16.66
CA SER A 667 -6.75 -19.78 17.09
C SER A 667 -7.86 -18.94 16.50
N CYS A 668 -8.30 -17.90 17.21
CA CYS A 668 -9.30 -16.96 16.73
C CYS A 668 -8.69 -16.02 15.68
N ARG A 669 -9.28 -15.92 14.49
CA ARG A 669 -8.80 -15.08 13.38
C ARG A 669 -9.89 -14.81 12.33
N VAL A 670 -9.61 -13.91 11.38
CA VAL A 670 -10.49 -13.60 10.24
C VAL A 670 -10.11 -14.45 9.02
N VAL A 671 -11.13 -14.93 8.31
CA VAL A 671 -11.12 -16.15 7.51
C VAL A 671 -12.09 -16.01 6.33
N GLU A 672 -11.58 -15.78 5.12
CA GLU A 672 -12.36 -15.27 3.95
C GLU A 672 -13.29 -14.05 4.24
N GLY A 673 -13.04 -13.35 5.35
CA GLY A 673 -13.87 -12.23 5.83
C GLY A 673 -14.87 -12.59 6.93
N GLU A 674 -14.99 -13.88 7.29
CA GLU A 674 -15.68 -14.38 8.48
C GLU A 674 -14.72 -14.42 9.68
N PHE A 675 -15.18 -14.24 10.92
CA PHE A 675 -14.32 -14.22 12.12
C PHE A 675 -14.63 -15.44 12.99
N GLY A 676 -13.65 -16.29 13.32
CA GLY A 676 -13.85 -17.60 13.99
C GLY A 676 -12.56 -18.31 14.45
N CYS A 677 -12.63 -19.61 14.79
CA CYS A 677 -11.55 -20.43 15.39
C CYS A 677 -10.97 -21.53 14.46
N HIS A 678 -9.63 -21.58 14.23
CA HIS A 678 -8.99 -22.37 13.12
C HIS A 678 -7.50 -22.87 13.35
N PRO A 679 -6.98 -24.02 12.79
CA PRO A 679 -5.78 -24.82 13.28
C PRO A 679 -4.28 -24.44 12.95
N ASN A 680 -3.21 -24.93 13.71
CA ASN A 680 -1.75 -24.47 13.70
C ASN A 680 -0.50 -25.45 13.93
N PRO A 681 0.62 -25.44 13.11
CA PRO A 681 2.08 -25.57 13.58
C PRO A 681 3.19 -24.53 13.04
N SER A 682 4.47 -24.83 12.59
CA SER A 682 5.54 -23.88 12.00
C SER A 682 6.61 -24.32 10.90
N GLY A 683 7.29 -23.37 10.15
CA GLY A 683 8.38 -23.53 9.08
C GLY A 683 9.12 -22.23 8.55
N THR A 684 10.19 -22.28 7.70
CA THR A 684 11.05 -21.08 7.31
C THR A 684 11.72 -21.09 5.90
N CYS A 685 11.81 -19.92 5.23
CA CYS A 685 12.45 -19.62 3.93
C CYS A 685 13.47 -18.45 4.04
N SER A 686 14.44 -18.32 3.11
CA SER A 686 15.31 -17.12 3.00
C SER A 686 15.80 -16.80 1.58
N ALA A 687 16.20 -15.54 1.36
CA ALA A 687 16.84 -15.04 0.14
C ALA A 687 18.06 -14.18 0.49
N SER A 688 19.13 -14.25 -0.32
CA SER A 688 20.38 -13.55 -0.06
C SER A 688 21.11 -13.10 -1.33
N GLY A 689 21.53 -11.84 -1.37
CA GLY A 689 22.22 -11.25 -2.52
C GLY A 689 21.30 -11.12 -3.74
N ASP A 690 21.87 -11.29 -4.93
CA ASP A 690 21.18 -11.46 -6.22
C ASP A 690 21.98 -12.50 -7.01
N PRO A 691 21.90 -13.78 -6.60
CA PRO A 691 20.71 -14.56 -6.95
C PRO A 691 20.19 -15.65 -5.96
N HIS A 692 20.64 -15.74 -4.71
CA HIS A 692 20.52 -17.00 -3.94
C HIS A 692 19.23 -17.15 -3.09
N TYR A 693 18.58 -18.32 -3.16
CA TYR A 693 17.31 -18.63 -2.46
C TYR A 693 17.32 -20.00 -1.75
N PHE A 694 16.59 -20.09 -0.64
CA PHE A 694 16.24 -21.33 0.06
C PHE A 694 14.74 -21.40 0.35
N THR A 695 14.07 -22.44 -0.16
CA THR A 695 12.63 -22.67 0.04
C THR A 695 12.29 -23.17 1.45
N PHE A 696 10.99 -23.13 1.81
CA PHE A 696 10.48 -23.73 3.05
C PHE A 696 10.84 -25.21 3.19
N ASP A 697 10.93 -25.93 2.07
CA ASP A 697 11.25 -27.35 2.02
C ASP A 697 12.76 -27.64 1.81
N ARG A 698 13.59 -26.58 1.98
CA ARG A 698 15.06 -26.60 1.99
C ARG A 698 15.73 -26.85 0.64
N LYS A 699 15.08 -26.52 -0.47
CA LYS A 699 15.71 -26.48 -1.78
C LYS A 699 16.50 -25.18 -1.95
N ALA A 700 17.79 -25.31 -2.18
CA ALA A 700 18.68 -24.22 -2.59
C ALA A 700 18.61 -24.03 -4.11
N TYR A 701 18.62 -22.78 -4.59
CA TYR A 701 18.77 -22.46 -6.01
C TYR A 701 19.18 -21.01 -6.26
N ASP A 702 19.64 -20.75 -7.49
CA ASP A 702 20.17 -19.47 -7.91
C ASP A 702 19.30 -18.90 -9.04
N PHE A 703 18.74 -17.71 -8.83
CA PHE A 703 18.01 -16.96 -9.84
C PHE A 703 18.35 -15.47 -9.77
N GLN A 704 18.94 -14.93 -10.84
CA GLN A 704 19.28 -13.51 -10.91
C GLN A 704 18.13 -12.69 -11.52
N GLY A 705 17.65 -11.65 -10.82
CA GLY A 705 16.41 -10.98 -11.16
C GLY A 705 16.36 -9.52 -10.75
N THR A 706 16.01 -8.65 -11.69
CA THR A 706 15.99 -7.18 -11.54
C THR A 706 14.60 -6.60 -11.26
N CYS A 707 13.57 -7.44 -11.32
CA CYS A 707 12.19 -7.07 -10.99
C CYS A 707 11.92 -7.17 -9.48
N ARG A 708 10.74 -6.72 -9.03
CA ARG A 708 10.14 -7.20 -7.79
C ARG A 708 9.65 -8.64 -8.00
N TYR A 709 9.90 -9.52 -7.04
CA TYR A 709 9.46 -10.92 -7.03
C TYR A 709 8.71 -11.24 -5.75
N VAL A 710 7.74 -12.15 -5.86
CA VAL A 710 7.02 -12.68 -4.70
C VAL A 710 7.88 -13.77 -4.06
N LEU A 711 8.49 -13.47 -2.90
CA LEU A 711 9.23 -14.46 -2.12
C LEU A 711 8.27 -15.52 -1.60
N VAL A 712 7.26 -15.09 -0.85
CA VAL A 712 6.14 -15.96 -0.49
C VAL A 712 4.83 -15.17 -0.52
N THR A 713 3.83 -15.80 -1.07
CA THR A 713 2.41 -15.49 -0.87
C THR A 713 1.67 -16.81 -0.64
N LEU A 714 0.35 -16.77 -0.51
CA LEU A 714 -0.49 -17.96 -0.39
C LEU A 714 -1.18 -18.22 -1.75
N CYS A 715 -0.98 -19.41 -2.34
CA CYS A 715 -1.65 -19.82 -3.57
C CYS A 715 -2.78 -20.83 -3.34
N ASN A 716 -2.63 -21.69 -2.34
CA ASN A 716 -3.73 -22.53 -1.86
C ASN A 716 -4.15 -22.02 -0.48
N ALA A 717 -4.29 -20.69 -0.35
CA ALA A 717 -4.81 -20.07 0.86
C ALA A 717 -6.16 -20.73 1.18
N THR A 718 -6.26 -21.40 2.31
CA THR A 718 -7.55 -21.44 2.96
C THR A 718 -7.83 -20.05 3.51
N ASP A 719 -9.10 -19.72 3.50
CA ASP A 719 -9.79 -18.74 4.31
C ASP A 719 -9.07 -18.58 5.66
N GLU A 720 -8.81 -19.72 6.32
CA GLU A 720 -8.35 -19.88 7.69
C GLU A 720 -6.98 -19.27 8.02
N LEU A 721 -6.40 -18.42 7.19
CA LEU A 721 -5.00 -18.02 7.24
C LEU A 721 -4.85 -16.52 6.92
N ASN A 722 -4.10 -15.79 7.74
CA ASN A 722 -3.89 -14.36 7.50
C ASN A 722 -3.07 -14.19 6.22
N GLN A 723 -3.66 -13.57 5.20
CA GLN A 723 -2.96 -13.33 3.94
C GLN A 723 -1.82 -12.34 4.14
N PHE A 724 -0.67 -12.69 3.56
CA PHE A 724 0.48 -11.82 3.42
C PHE A 724 1.10 -12.10 2.04
N SER A 725 1.79 -11.09 1.50
CA SER A 725 2.75 -11.27 0.41
C SER A 725 4.04 -10.63 0.88
N VAL A 726 5.12 -11.40 0.92
CA VAL A 726 6.47 -10.86 1.09
C VAL A 726 7.08 -10.75 -0.29
N GLU A 727 7.24 -9.51 -0.75
CA GLU A 727 7.87 -9.20 -2.03
C GLU A 727 9.23 -8.57 -1.78
N ALA A 728 10.23 -8.96 -2.57
CA ALA A 728 11.54 -8.35 -2.57
C ALA A 728 11.87 -7.85 -3.98
N LYS A 729 12.61 -6.74 -4.07
CA LYS A 729 13.13 -6.21 -5.32
C LYS A 729 14.60 -5.90 -5.13
N ASN A 730 15.42 -6.36 -6.05
CA ASN A 730 16.84 -6.05 -6.08
C ASN A 730 17.00 -4.65 -6.71
N GLU A 731 17.48 -3.68 -5.93
CA GLU A 731 17.81 -2.33 -6.42
C GLU A 731 19.31 -2.08 -6.27
N VAL A 732 19.94 -1.49 -7.29
CA VAL A 732 21.36 -1.11 -7.22
C VAL A 732 21.49 0.14 -6.36
N ASP A 733 21.90 -0.03 -5.10
CA ASP A 733 22.32 1.10 -4.28
C ASP A 733 23.50 1.82 -4.96
N ARG A 734 23.33 3.12 -5.18
CA ARG A 734 24.31 3.98 -5.85
C ARG A 734 25.35 4.53 -4.87
N ALA A 735 25.04 4.53 -3.57
CA ALA A 735 25.87 5.16 -2.55
C ALA A 735 27.24 4.50 -2.36
N PRO A 736 27.40 3.16 -2.37
CA PRO A 736 28.72 2.51 -2.26
C PRO A 736 29.63 2.89 -3.42
N TYR A 737 29.14 2.72 -4.66
CA TYR A 737 29.90 3.06 -5.87
C TYR A 737 30.26 4.54 -5.95
N PHE A 738 29.38 5.44 -5.49
CA PHE A 738 29.68 6.87 -5.41
C PHE A 738 30.76 7.17 -4.36
N ASN A 739 30.66 6.59 -3.16
CA ASN A 739 31.62 6.80 -2.09
C ASN A 739 33.01 6.23 -2.42
N ASP A 740 33.07 5.04 -3.02
CA ASP A 740 34.32 4.42 -3.49
C ASP A 740 34.95 5.24 -4.63
N CYS A 741 34.15 5.69 -5.60
CA CYS A 741 34.62 6.59 -6.66
C CYS A 741 35.21 7.89 -6.09
N VAL A 742 34.54 8.49 -5.10
CA VAL A 742 35.05 9.67 -4.39
C VAL A 742 36.34 9.35 -3.62
N PHE A 743 36.42 8.20 -2.95
CA PHE A 743 37.60 7.77 -2.20
C PHE A 743 38.80 7.54 -3.12
N ASP A 744 38.66 6.73 -4.17
CA ASP A 744 39.72 6.43 -5.14
C ASP A 744 40.25 7.69 -5.84
N VAL A 745 39.34 8.59 -6.24
CA VAL A 745 39.73 9.88 -6.85
C VAL A 745 40.44 10.79 -5.84
N CYS A 746 40.01 10.82 -4.58
CA CYS A 746 40.68 11.59 -3.53
C CYS A 746 42.09 11.05 -3.20
N VAL A 747 42.27 9.72 -3.20
CA VAL A 747 43.55 9.07 -2.85
C VAL A 747 44.56 9.15 -4.00
N ALA A 748 44.12 9.12 -5.26
CA ALA A 748 45.02 9.05 -6.42
C ALA A 748 45.62 10.37 -6.92
N GLY A 749 45.08 11.52 -6.50
CA GLY A 749 45.51 12.84 -6.96
C GLY A 749 45.33 13.06 -8.47
N ASN A 750 46.10 13.99 -9.06
CA ASN A 750 45.96 14.48 -10.45
C ASN A 750 46.21 13.44 -11.59
N ARG A 751 46.16 12.13 -11.30
CA ARG A 751 46.04 11.04 -12.29
C ARG A 751 44.60 10.49 -12.40
N GLY A 752 43.64 11.11 -11.71
CA GLY A 752 42.30 10.56 -11.45
C GLY A 752 41.38 10.28 -12.65
N HIS A 753 41.76 10.53 -13.91
CA HIS A 753 40.88 10.22 -15.05
C HIS A 753 40.71 8.71 -15.29
N ASP A 754 41.79 7.91 -15.32
CA ASP A 754 41.68 6.45 -15.54
C ASP A 754 40.90 5.77 -14.40
N LEU A 755 41.15 6.17 -13.15
CA LEU A 755 40.44 5.62 -11.98
C LEU A 755 38.97 6.05 -11.93
N LEU A 756 38.65 7.31 -12.22
CA LEU A 756 37.26 7.75 -12.38
C LEU A 756 36.56 6.94 -13.49
N CYS A 757 37.21 6.71 -14.63
CA CYS A 757 36.64 5.92 -15.72
C CYS A 757 36.45 4.45 -15.34
N ARG A 758 37.34 3.86 -14.52
CA ARG A 758 37.18 2.50 -13.98
C ARG A 758 36.08 2.41 -12.93
N ALA A 759 35.99 3.34 -11.99
CA ALA A 759 34.92 3.36 -11.00
C ALA A 759 33.55 3.58 -11.64
N LEU A 760 33.47 4.50 -12.62
CA LEU A 760 32.29 4.67 -13.46
C LEU A 760 32.00 3.40 -14.28
N GLU A 761 33.01 2.73 -14.83
CA GLU A 761 32.82 1.47 -15.55
C GLU A 761 32.35 0.32 -14.64
N THR A 762 32.83 0.23 -13.39
CA THR A 762 32.34 -0.75 -12.41
C THR A 762 30.89 -0.47 -12.03
N TYR A 763 30.53 0.80 -11.76
CA TYR A 763 29.15 1.20 -11.50
C TYR A 763 28.24 0.96 -12.73
N VAL A 764 28.72 1.27 -13.93
CA VAL A 764 28.04 0.99 -15.20
C VAL A 764 27.88 -0.50 -15.43
N ARG A 765 28.87 -1.33 -15.08
CA ARG A 765 28.77 -2.80 -15.16
C ARG A 765 27.76 -3.34 -14.16
N ALA A 766 27.72 -2.82 -12.92
CA ALA A 766 26.71 -3.17 -11.92
C ALA A 766 25.29 -2.73 -12.35
N CYS A 767 25.16 -1.55 -12.97
CA CYS A 767 23.92 -1.11 -13.58
C CYS A 767 23.55 -1.93 -14.84
N GLN A 768 24.52 -2.42 -15.61
CA GLN A 768 24.29 -3.29 -16.78
C GLN A 768 23.85 -4.70 -16.35
N SER A 769 24.48 -5.29 -15.33
CA SER A 769 24.04 -6.57 -14.75
C SER A 769 22.67 -6.45 -14.10
N ALA A 770 22.34 -5.29 -13.52
CA ALA A 770 20.98 -4.97 -13.06
C ALA A 770 20.04 -4.44 -14.15
N ASN A 771 20.43 -4.51 -15.43
CA ASN A 771 19.67 -4.09 -16.61
C ASN A 771 19.07 -2.67 -16.55
N VAL A 772 19.68 -1.77 -15.77
CA VAL A 772 19.34 -0.34 -15.70
C VAL A 772 19.72 0.30 -17.03
N ARG A 773 18.80 1.09 -17.62
CA ARG A 773 19.03 1.74 -18.92
C ARG A 773 20.15 2.79 -18.85
N ILE A 774 21.35 2.43 -19.31
CA ILE A 774 22.52 3.32 -19.35
C ILE A 774 22.60 4.03 -20.70
N TYR A 775 22.51 5.36 -20.69
CA TYR A 775 22.75 6.21 -21.86
C TYR A 775 24.26 6.26 -22.20
N PRO A 776 24.67 6.68 -23.42
CA PRO A 776 26.08 6.78 -23.81
C PRO A 776 26.91 7.67 -22.89
N TRP A 777 27.54 7.07 -21.87
CA TRP A 777 28.23 7.80 -20.80
C TRP A 777 29.67 8.18 -21.16
N ARG A 778 30.38 7.32 -21.91
CA ARG A 778 31.73 7.61 -22.43
C ARG A 778 31.78 8.81 -23.38
N GLN A 779 30.67 9.12 -24.06
CA GLN A 779 30.56 10.28 -24.96
C GLN A 779 30.32 11.61 -24.21
N ASN A 780 29.79 11.55 -22.98
CA ASN A 780 29.49 12.73 -22.14
C ASN A 780 30.43 12.84 -20.92
N THR A 781 31.50 12.05 -20.88
CA THR A 781 32.55 12.11 -19.86
C THR A 781 33.91 12.22 -20.56
N THR A 782 34.99 12.49 -19.82
CA THR A 782 36.35 12.50 -20.37
C THR A 782 36.90 11.09 -20.64
N CYS A 783 36.07 10.05 -20.55
CA CYS A 783 36.40 8.65 -20.73
C CYS A 783 36.29 8.23 -22.19
N GLY A 784 37.22 8.70 -23.03
CA GLY A 784 37.42 8.19 -24.39
C GLY A 784 37.76 6.69 -24.42
N GLU A 785 37.77 6.10 -25.62
CA GLU A 785 38.03 4.66 -25.87
C GLU A 785 39.32 4.13 -25.22
#